data_AF-F0ZXX5-F1
#
_entry.id   AF-F0ZXX5-F1
#
_cell.length_a   1.000
_cell.length_b   1.000
_cell.length_c   1.000
_cell.angle_alpha   90.00
_cell.angle_beta   90.00
_cell.angle_gamma   90.00
#
_symmetry.space_group_name_H-M   'P 1'
#
loop_
_entity.id
_entity.type
_entity.pdbx_description
1 polymer ?
#
loop_
_entity_poly.entity_id
_entity_poly.type
_entity_poly.pdbx_seq_one_letter_code
_entity_poly.pdbx_strand_id
1 'polypeptide(L)'
;MNHLYKKIFGFDILNRCGINGIDSSNSADVFKAFIKYLDENYPIGGMEDIPKTSLFPEMSKQGIYTSSMKPIENGKWMYELTPSRTSVRFGWAICSTLDNSLGTLLPKDYKVIDSSSKKFSIPRPDGMIFGCSINVDENSVVFYSNGHEIHRNDLHKKNADGHYSNKLINDGGKTTTDGGKIFYIPYIAIETSLAQPNFGGRPFSFKINDFKPIISENLQKSKRTSYLISVFFSVIQSKLVLESTYNEILLWLTPIIFSNLTLYTIQSLLMKTLYRNIGLVDDFIEALKSNLVPVLFIQIMKQIFSILTLDCRPIPNHSTKPLKIFLKLLQNEITLQFFISEENNILILNYVFARETVVATEDNVYSRENRKPIEFDRNRERYEIQKKIFNYCLKSNLSDLVKIWLAKIIKVDLSHEIEKAKGNSVERFTFPFLFNLFNLLSEYLEPSLIDSRQVDRLPLELLYREKFDQPNRQRLGGVLSHLLKNKEAIESFEIESIKHKEDVDNILDPDFIVLFEHLINIFDLSICRQISKLDSLPLQLIETFLTYLEPDVYQGLCTIERLKIRSIKKELNEELISTDYVWLVFSFMVRYINRIILNPNYEYIYFIYDYYLNNCITIFNYFAENNLSLLLSASNLKTTATFLTILFKLNNHVVDRTTSNLISTTIIELLYIKNILVMMHNLPSFPTMIKNLLLKLDEPDIVIFTLLFDSSLPPFLNEIEKIFQENGIFLLKLLKCLYSQIPQSKKNSIASSQINLLSYLSKNMSHLILEDETFLFITGQFYLYIFEKINMGNDIEKEFYTNIFYQLLPSIYFFSIYKPQNSNLSFSKSIDYNNKIDNLIKLLENIDENNQNFIINLQLQQKQKQQQQQQQQQQQQQQQQQQQRHGQSNPDQNQDQQRYPHQDSDDPGSFSFDYSDVFGLNIRLDKSYKNINYRNIIIRIDHEKKQKLIEFFKALPNENSDQNNDNLCSICYAYEKDTEFLPCKHRSCHHCITLHLLSNATCFFCRVKIDQFNLIVNNNDNNDEDENNEDKEEGDNNNNNNNNNDEDENNEENSYQKTIHQQLSKQLNINKNNPIN
;
A
#
# COMPACT_ATOMS: atom_id res chain seq x y z
N MET A 1 -17.15 -15.33 -65.35
CA MET A 1 -15.97 -14.45 -65.24
C MET A 1 -16.28 -12.96 -65.32
N ASN A 2 -16.91 -12.43 -66.38
CA ASN A 2 -17.14 -10.97 -66.46
C ASN A 2 -17.95 -10.38 -65.28
N HIS A 3 -18.97 -11.08 -64.76
CA HIS A 3 -19.69 -10.65 -63.56
C HIS A 3 -18.81 -10.63 -62.30
N LEU A 4 -17.88 -11.59 -62.16
CA LEU A 4 -16.91 -11.62 -61.06
C LEU A 4 -15.95 -10.43 -61.17
N TYR A 5 -15.45 -10.14 -62.37
CA TYR A 5 -14.61 -8.97 -62.61
C TYR A 5 -15.34 -7.65 -62.38
N LYS A 6 -16.58 -7.54 -62.84
CA LYS A 6 -17.43 -6.38 -62.53
C LYS A 6 -17.61 -6.18 -61.02
N LYS A 7 -17.72 -7.29 -60.26
CA LYS A 7 -17.80 -7.25 -58.79
C LYS A 7 -16.47 -6.85 -58.14
N ILE A 8 -15.34 -7.36 -58.63
CA ILE A 8 -13.99 -7.07 -58.08
C ILE A 8 -13.56 -5.63 -58.38
N PHE A 9 -13.77 -5.17 -59.61
CA PHE A 9 -13.22 -3.91 -60.10
C PHE A 9 -14.22 -2.75 -60.10
N GLY A 10 -15.51 -3.04 -59.85
CA GLY A 10 -16.58 -2.06 -59.73
C GLY A 10 -17.11 -1.51 -61.06
N PHE A 11 -16.63 -2.02 -62.20
CA PHE A 11 -17.09 -1.64 -63.53
C PHE A 11 -16.84 -2.75 -64.56
N ASP A 12 -17.49 -2.64 -65.72
CA ASP A 12 -17.33 -3.59 -66.82
C ASP A 12 -16.00 -3.33 -67.55
N ILE A 13 -14.99 -4.14 -67.23
CA ILE A 13 -13.62 -4.00 -67.73
C ILE A 13 -13.55 -4.14 -69.24
N LEU A 14 -14.27 -5.11 -69.81
CA LEU A 14 -14.23 -5.40 -71.23
C LEU A 14 -14.70 -4.18 -72.04
N ASN A 15 -15.78 -3.55 -71.57
CA ASN A 15 -16.32 -2.34 -72.17
C ASN A 15 -15.42 -1.10 -71.98
N ARG A 16 -14.83 -0.89 -70.80
CA ARG A 16 -13.99 0.30 -70.53
C ARG A 16 -12.61 0.26 -71.16
N CYS A 17 -12.02 -0.92 -71.28
CA CYS A 17 -10.69 -1.07 -71.86
C CYS A 17 -10.73 -1.15 -73.40
N GLY A 18 -11.92 -1.05 -74.02
CA GLY A 18 -12.08 -1.11 -75.48
C GLY A 18 -11.71 -2.45 -76.08
N ILE A 19 -11.82 -3.52 -75.30
CA ILE A 19 -11.31 -4.84 -75.67
C ILE A 19 -12.38 -5.60 -76.44
N ASN A 20 -12.46 -5.32 -77.74
CA ASN A 20 -13.23 -6.16 -78.66
C ASN A 20 -12.32 -7.30 -79.15
N GLY A 21 -12.47 -8.51 -78.62
CA GLY A 21 -11.82 -9.72 -79.16
C GLY A 21 -10.91 -10.53 -78.23
N ILE A 22 -10.75 -10.15 -76.96
CA ILE A 22 -10.12 -11.04 -75.97
C ILE A 22 -11.15 -12.08 -75.53
N ASP A 23 -10.74 -13.35 -75.51
CA ASP A 23 -11.56 -14.42 -74.97
C ASP A 23 -11.80 -14.16 -73.48
N SER A 24 -13.02 -13.76 -73.13
CA SER A 24 -13.45 -13.51 -71.76
C SER A 24 -13.35 -14.74 -70.84
N SER A 25 -13.09 -15.92 -71.42
CA SER A 25 -12.77 -17.14 -70.69
C SER A 25 -11.33 -17.17 -70.15
N ASN A 26 -10.39 -16.45 -70.79
CA ASN A 26 -8.99 -16.37 -70.34
C ASN A 26 -8.80 -15.23 -69.34
N SER A 27 -8.84 -15.57 -68.06
CA SER A 27 -8.70 -14.64 -66.94
C SER A 27 -7.41 -13.81 -67.00
N ALA A 28 -6.30 -14.40 -67.45
CA ALA A 28 -5.00 -13.75 -67.53
C ALA A 28 -4.97 -12.61 -68.56
N ASP A 29 -5.62 -12.78 -69.71
CA ASP A 29 -5.63 -11.76 -70.77
C ASP A 29 -6.52 -10.58 -70.41
N VAL A 30 -7.68 -10.83 -69.79
CA VAL A 30 -8.54 -9.77 -69.24
C VAL A 30 -7.79 -8.97 -68.18
N PHE A 31 -7.01 -9.64 -67.34
CA PHE A 31 -6.21 -8.98 -66.32
C PHE A 31 -5.04 -8.18 -66.90
N LYS A 32 -4.28 -8.71 -67.87
CA LYS A 32 -3.22 -7.96 -68.57
C LYS A 32 -3.75 -6.69 -69.24
N ALA A 33 -4.94 -6.76 -69.82
CA ALA A 33 -5.56 -5.59 -70.43
C ALA A 33 -6.03 -4.56 -69.39
N PHE A 34 -6.51 -5.01 -68.23
CA PHE A 34 -6.80 -4.15 -67.09
C PHE A 34 -5.53 -3.49 -66.51
N ILE A 35 -4.42 -4.22 -66.42
CA ILE A 35 -3.10 -3.70 -66.04
C ILE A 35 -2.69 -2.58 -66.97
N LYS A 36 -2.77 -2.83 -68.27
CA LYS A 36 -2.45 -1.83 -69.29
C LYS A 36 -3.33 -0.58 -69.14
N TYR A 37 -4.64 -0.77 -68.93
CA TYR A 37 -5.56 0.33 -68.65
C TYR A 37 -5.17 1.12 -67.39
N LEU A 38 -4.78 0.43 -66.31
CA LEU A 38 -4.32 1.11 -65.09
C LEU A 38 -3.01 1.85 -65.30
N ASP A 39 -2.04 1.28 -66.02
CA ASP A 39 -0.78 1.96 -66.33
C ASP A 39 -0.99 3.19 -67.24
N GLU A 40 -1.91 3.12 -68.20
CA GLU A 40 -2.22 4.23 -69.12
C GLU A 40 -2.99 5.36 -68.42
N ASN A 41 -3.99 5.02 -67.60
CA ASN A 41 -4.85 6.02 -66.96
C ASN A 41 -4.31 6.48 -65.59
N TYR A 42 -3.42 5.68 -65.00
CA TYR A 42 -2.82 5.91 -63.70
C TYR A 42 -1.34 5.47 -63.73
N PRO A 43 -0.47 6.15 -64.48
CA PRO A 43 0.93 5.77 -64.60
C PRO A 43 1.58 5.57 -63.23
N ILE A 44 2.36 4.49 -63.10
CA ILE A 44 3.19 4.24 -61.92
C ILE A 44 4.28 5.30 -61.96
N GLY A 45 4.11 6.38 -61.18
CA GLY A 45 5.24 7.26 -60.88
C GLY A 45 6.37 6.41 -60.30
N GLY A 46 7.62 6.70 -60.67
CA GLY A 46 8.77 5.99 -60.11
C GLY A 46 8.63 5.88 -58.59
N MET A 47 9.05 4.76 -58.00
CA MET A 47 9.05 4.57 -56.55
C MET A 47 9.93 5.65 -55.90
N GLU A 48 9.40 6.86 -55.73
CA GLU A 48 9.99 7.87 -54.88
C GLU A 48 9.87 7.34 -53.45
N ASP A 49 11.02 7.35 -52.76
CA ASP A 49 11.24 6.72 -51.47
C ASP A 49 10.00 6.78 -50.57
N ILE A 50 9.50 5.60 -50.20
CA ILE A 50 8.57 5.47 -49.08
C ILE A 50 9.24 6.22 -47.92
N PRO A 51 8.60 7.25 -47.34
CA PRO A 51 9.25 8.06 -46.33
C PRO A 51 9.73 7.12 -45.21
N LYS A 52 11.05 7.12 -44.97
CA LYS A 52 11.72 6.36 -43.91
C LYS A 52 11.35 6.97 -42.54
N THR A 53 10.07 6.94 -42.18
CA THR A 53 9.62 7.37 -40.85
C THR A 53 9.68 6.16 -39.93
N SER A 54 10.60 6.16 -38.98
CA SER A 54 10.60 5.14 -37.92
C SER A 54 9.35 5.28 -37.03
N LEU A 55 8.93 4.15 -36.46
CA LEU A 55 7.81 4.01 -35.52
C LEU A 55 7.82 5.08 -34.41
N PHE A 56 9.03 5.34 -33.92
CA PHE A 56 9.42 6.44 -33.06
C PHE A 56 10.68 7.04 -33.68
N PRO A 57 10.63 8.23 -34.30
CA PRO A 57 11.88 8.93 -34.63
C PRO A 57 12.66 9.10 -33.34
N GLU A 58 13.89 8.58 -33.29
CA GLU A 58 14.84 8.96 -32.25
C GLU A 58 15.01 10.47 -32.38
N MET A 59 14.29 11.22 -31.55
CA MET A 59 14.44 12.65 -31.50
C MET A 59 15.77 12.94 -30.84
N SER A 60 16.61 13.73 -31.51
CA SER A 60 17.84 14.21 -30.90
C SER A 60 17.50 14.94 -29.60
N LYS A 61 18.35 14.80 -28.57
CA LYS A 61 18.21 15.53 -27.29
C LYS A 61 18.09 17.06 -27.45
N GLN A 62 18.36 17.60 -28.64
CA GLN A 62 18.34 19.01 -28.97
C GLN A 62 16.97 19.54 -29.44
N GLY A 63 15.94 18.69 -29.59
CA GLY A 63 14.54 19.14 -29.66
C GLY A 63 14.09 19.85 -30.95
N ILE A 64 14.83 19.71 -32.05
CA ILE A 64 14.47 20.27 -33.35
C ILE A 64 14.39 19.15 -34.39
N TYR A 65 13.26 19.06 -35.10
CA TYR A 65 13.06 18.14 -36.21
C TYR A 65 13.48 18.86 -37.51
N THR A 66 14.64 18.51 -38.10
CA THR A 66 15.38 19.46 -38.96
C THR A 66 15.55 19.14 -40.44
N SER A 67 15.27 17.93 -40.96
CA SER A 67 15.72 17.61 -42.33
C SER A 67 14.65 17.60 -43.43
N SER A 68 13.35 17.58 -43.12
CA SER A 68 12.29 17.40 -44.14
C SER A 68 11.05 18.27 -43.99
N MET A 69 11.09 19.30 -43.13
CA MET A 69 9.93 20.15 -42.86
C MET A 69 9.83 21.33 -43.81
N LYS A 70 8.59 21.74 -44.11
CA LYS A 70 8.30 22.98 -44.81
C LYS A 70 8.35 24.15 -43.82
N PRO A 71 9.17 25.19 -44.05
CA PRO A 71 9.12 26.41 -43.24
C PRO A 71 7.78 27.14 -43.42
N ILE A 72 7.26 27.70 -42.33
CA ILE A 72 5.96 28.37 -42.32
C ILE A 72 6.14 29.88 -42.22
N GLU A 73 5.66 30.63 -43.21
CA GLU A 73 5.75 32.11 -43.25
C GLU A 73 4.44 32.82 -42.91
N ASN A 74 3.28 32.23 -43.20
CA ASN A 74 1.97 32.87 -43.07
C ASN A 74 0.83 31.86 -42.90
N GLY A 75 -0.34 32.30 -42.45
CA GLY A 75 -1.54 31.48 -42.33
C GLY A 75 -1.66 30.67 -41.03
N LYS A 76 -2.66 29.78 -41.00
CA LYS A 76 -3.04 28.94 -39.85
C LYS A 76 -2.58 27.50 -40.02
N TRP A 77 -1.73 27.02 -39.10
CA TRP A 77 -1.13 25.68 -39.17
C TRP A 77 -1.22 24.94 -37.85
N MET A 78 -1.26 23.61 -37.90
CA MET A 78 -1.23 22.79 -36.69
C MET A 78 -0.46 21.49 -36.89
N TYR A 79 -0.02 20.92 -35.77
CA TYR A 79 0.44 19.54 -35.69
C TYR A 79 -0.07 18.89 -34.40
N GLU A 80 -0.12 17.56 -34.40
CA GLU A 80 -0.44 16.77 -33.21
C GLU A 80 0.81 16.07 -32.67
N LEU A 81 0.77 15.71 -31.40
CA LEU A 81 1.82 15.00 -30.71
C LEU A 81 1.19 13.95 -29.79
N THR A 82 1.56 12.70 -29.98
CA THR A 82 1.19 11.62 -29.05
C THR A 82 2.42 11.24 -28.23
N PRO A 83 2.60 11.77 -27.01
CA PRO A 83 3.69 11.39 -26.13
C PRO A 83 3.51 9.96 -25.61
N SER A 84 4.63 9.27 -25.40
CA SER A 84 4.62 7.94 -24.78
C SER A 84 4.55 8.03 -23.26
N ARG A 85 5.38 8.89 -22.64
CA ARG A 85 5.51 9.14 -21.19
C ARG A 85 6.13 10.54 -20.95
N THR A 86 6.20 10.98 -19.72
CA THR A 86 6.95 12.13 -19.17
C THR A 86 6.52 13.52 -19.63
N SER A 87 7.12 14.53 -19.01
CA SER A 87 6.97 15.91 -19.44
C SER A 87 7.52 16.12 -20.85
N VAL A 88 6.69 16.67 -21.72
CA VAL A 88 7.09 17.04 -23.08
C VAL A 88 6.98 18.54 -23.23
N ARG A 89 8.01 19.16 -23.79
CA ARG A 89 7.96 20.58 -24.17
C ARG A 89 7.73 20.66 -25.66
N PHE A 90 6.58 21.16 -26.07
CA PHE A 90 6.28 21.35 -27.49
C PHE A 90 5.70 22.73 -27.77
N GLY A 91 5.78 23.15 -29.03
CA GLY A 91 5.36 24.47 -29.48
C GLY A 91 5.88 24.82 -30.87
N TRP A 92 6.20 26.08 -31.09
CA TRP A 92 6.75 26.59 -32.33
C TRP A 92 8.07 27.34 -32.08
N ALA A 93 9.08 27.08 -32.88
CA ALA A 93 10.34 27.83 -32.89
C ALA A 93 10.30 28.88 -34.00
N ILE A 94 10.82 30.06 -33.68
CA ILE A 94 10.96 31.20 -34.57
C ILE A 94 12.38 31.17 -35.12
N CYS A 95 12.52 31.16 -36.44
CA CYS A 95 13.79 31.04 -37.12
C CYS A 95 14.00 32.22 -38.06
N SER A 96 15.25 32.62 -38.29
CA SER A 96 15.63 33.52 -39.38
C SER A 96 16.64 32.88 -40.30
N THR A 97 16.54 33.17 -41.59
CA THR A 97 17.54 32.84 -42.61
C THR A 97 17.88 34.08 -43.43
N LEU A 98 19.09 34.10 -44.00
CA LEU A 98 19.48 35.09 -45.01
C LEU A 98 19.05 34.69 -46.43
N ASP A 99 18.53 33.47 -46.60
CA ASP A 99 18.04 32.99 -47.90
C ASP A 99 16.84 33.84 -48.37
N ASN A 100 16.93 34.37 -49.58
CA ASN A 100 15.90 35.26 -50.15
C ASN A 100 14.54 34.57 -50.39
N SER A 101 14.53 33.24 -50.47
CA SER A 101 13.30 32.46 -50.71
C SER A 101 13.28 31.20 -49.84
N LEU A 102 12.20 31.04 -49.06
CA LEU A 102 11.94 29.79 -48.36
C LEU A 102 11.34 28.79 -49.37
N GLY A 103 12.08 27.70 -49.59
CA GLY A 103 11.66 26.62 -50.48
C GLY A 103 10.64 25.68 -49.83
N THR A 104 10.45 24.52 -50.46
CA THR A 104 9.68 23.41 -49.87
C THR A 104 10.39 22.70 -48.72
N LEU A 105 11.70 22.93 -48.59
CA LEU A 105 12.58 22.39 -47.56
C LEU A 105 13.14 23.53 -46.71
N LEU A 106 13.64 23.17 -45.52
CA LEU A 106 14.31 24.10 -44.63
C LEU A 106 15.56 24.72 -45.32
N PRO A 107 15.83 26.02 -45.07
CA PRO A 107 17.09 26.65 -45.46
C PRO A 107 18.29 25.86 -44.95
N LYS A 108 19.38 25.85 -45.71
CA LYS A 108 20.63 25.21 -45.25
C LYS A 108 21.21 25.94 -44.04
N ASP A 109 21.14 27.26 -44.06
CA ASP A 109 21.64 28.14 -43.01
C ASP A 109 20.49 28.94 -42.41
N TYR A 110 20.07 28.57 -41.19
CA TYR A 110 19.12 29.34 -40.39
C TYR A 110 19.51 29.34 -38.92
N LYS A 111 19.01 30.34 -38.19
CA LYS A 111 19.20 30.48 -36.74
C LYS A 111 17.85 30.49 -36.04
N VAL A 112 17.72 29.72 -34.96
CA VAL A 112 16.57 29.81 -34.05
C VAL A 112 16.73 31.08 -33.20
N ILE A 113 15.76 31.99 -33.31
CA ILE A 113 15.74 33.30 -32.62
C ILE A 113 15.07 33.18 -31.25
N ASP A 114 13.90 32.53 -31.21
CA ASP A 114 13.10 32.33 -30.00
C ASP A 114 12.23 31.07 -30.17
N SER A 115 11.56 30.63 -29.11
CA SER A 115 10.55 29.57 -29.17
C SER A 115 9.35 29.86 -28.29
N SER A 116 8.15 29.72 -28.86
CA SER A 116 6.89 29.67 -28.12
C SER A 116 6.58 28.21 -27.82
N SER A 117 7.13 27.70 -26.72
CA SER A 117 6.93 26.31 -26.30
C SER A 117 6.46 26.23 -24.85
N LYS A 118 5.73 25.16 -24.56
CA LYS A 118 5.18 24.92 -23.23
C LYS A 118 5.56 23.53 -22.76
N LYS A 119 6.09 23.45 -21.53
CA LYS A 119 6.36 22.17 -20.86
C LYS A 119 5.03 21.67 -20.30
N PHE A 120 4.54 20.57 -20.85
CA PHE A 120 3.39 19.86 -20.31
C PHE A 120 3.91 18.68 -19.50
N SER A 121 3.58 18.64 -18.22
CA SER A 121 3.67 17.40 -17.44
C SER A 121 2.46 16.58 -17.83
N ILE A 122 2.67 15.43 -18.47
CA ILE A 122 1.58 14.60 -18.96
C ILE A 122 1.25 13.64 -17.83
N PRO A 123 0.22 13.87 -17.02
CA PRO A 123 0.05 13.12 -15.79
C PRO A 123 -0.11 11.61 -16.03
N ARG A 124 -0.44 11.19 -17.28
CA ARG A 124 -0.77 9.81 -17.61
C ARG A 124 -0.42 9.43 -19.06
N PRO A 125 0.17 8.24 -19.31
CA PRO A 125 0.39 7.70 -20.64
C PRO A 125 -0.89 7.12 -21.27
N ASP A 126 -2.04 7.77 -21.10
CA ASP A 126 -3.35 7.28 -21.57
C ASP A 126 -3.52 7.44 -23.09
N GLY A 127 -2.43 7.79 -23.79
CA GLY A 127 -2.45 8.05 -25.21
C GLY A 127 -3.16 9.36 -25.57
N MET A 128 -3.16 10.33 -24.65
CA MET A 128 -3.59 11.70 -24.91
C MET A 128 -2.92 12.26 -26.15
N ILE A 129 -3.68 13.02 -26.93
CA ILE A 129 -3.20 13.65 -28.15
C ILE A 129 -3.15 15.14 -27.89
N PHE A 130 -1.95 15.69 -27.95
CA PHE A 130 -1.75 17.11 -27.84
C PHE A 130 -1.74 17.73 -29.22
N GLY A 131 -2.38 18.88 -29.37
CA GLY A 131 -2.33 19.69 -30.59
C GLY A 131 -1.60 20.98 -30.32
N CYS A 132 -0.82 21.45 -31.26
CA CYS A 132 -0.28 22.80 -31.25
C CYS A 132 -0.64 23.49 -32.56
N SER A 133 -1.34 24.61 -32.47
CA SER A 133 -1.68 25.43 -33.61
C SER A 133 -0.95 26.77 -33.55
N ILE A 134 -0.66 27.34 -34.71
CA ILE A 134 -0.11 28.68 -34.90
C ILE A 134 -0.94 29.41 -35.93
N ASN A 135 -1.39 30.62 -35.58
CA ASN A 135 -1.88 31.60 -36.53
C ASN A 135 -0.79 32.64 -36.71
N VAL A 136 -0.03 32.52 -37.79
CA VAL A 136 1.11 33.42 -38.05
C VAL A 136 0.62 34.84 -38.30
N ASP A 137 -0.56 35.00 -38.92
CA ASP A 137 -1.11 36.32 -39.26
C ASP A 137 -1.55 37.10 -38.00
N GLU A 138 -1.85 36.39 -36.89
CA GLU A 138 -2.23 36.96 -35.60
C GLU A 138 -1.15 36.80 -34.52
N ASN A 139 0.02 36.24 -34.87
CA ASN A 139 1.10 35.93 -33.94
C ASN A 139 0.65 35.12 -32.69
N SER A 140 -0.29 34.20 -32.87
CA SER A 140 -0.90 33.44 -31.77
C SER A 140 -0.59 31.94 -31.86
N VAL A 141 -0.26 31.34 -30.71
CA VAL A 141 -0.06 29.89 -30.56
C VAL A 141 -1.07 29.36 -29.56
N VAL A 142 -1.81 28.32 -29.95
CA VAL A 142 -2.83 27.69 -29.12
C VAL A 142 -2.50 26.20 -28.93
N PHE A 143 -2.71 25.72 -27.70
CA PHE A 143 -2.46 24.34 -27.33
C PHE A 143 -3.77 23.61 -27.07
N TYR A 144 -3.83 22.35 -27.50
CA TYR A 144 -5.00 21.50 -27.40
C TYR A 144 -4.64 20.18 -26.71
N SER A 145 -5.60 19.61 -26.00
CA SER A 145 -5.56 18.29 -25.42
C SER A 145 -6.83 17.55 -25.82
N ASN A 146 -6.69 16.46 -26.59
CA ASN A 146 -7.81 15.67 -27.13
C ASN A 146 -8.89 16.53 -27.81
N GLY A 147 -8.46 17.56 -28.55
CA GLY A 147 -9.36 18.46 -29.27
C GLY A 147 -9.92 19.62 -28.46
N HIS A 148 -9.72 19.64 -27.14
CA HIS A 148 -10.11 20.76 -26.29
C HIS A 148 -8.95 21.73 -26.14
N GLU A 149 -9.22 23.03 -26.31
CA GLU A 149 -8.24 24.07 -26.03
C GLU A 149 -7.86 24.04 -24.55
N ILE A 150 -6.56 24.09 -24.26
CA ILE A 150 -6.06 24.09 -22.89
C ILE A 150 -6.08 25.54 -22.41
N HIS A 151 -7.15 25.92 -21.71
CA HIS A 151 -7.33 27.28 -21.21
C HIS A 151 -6.37 27.61 -20.07
N ARG A 152 -6.08 28.91 -19.92
CA ARG A 152 -5.05 29.46 -19.01
C ARG A 152 -5.24 29.10 -17.55
N ASN A 153 -6.48 28.98 -17.10
CA ASN A 153 -6.81 28.79 -15.68
C ASN A 153 -6.61 27.32 -15.24
N ASP A 154 -6.67 26.36 -16.16
CA ASP A 154 -6.52 24.93 -15.84
C ASP A 154 -5.06 24.52 -15.57
N LEU A 155 -4.13 25.48 -15.67
CA LEU A 155 -2.69 25.29 -15.56
C LEU A 155 -2.14 26.03 -14.32
N HIS A 156 -2.67 25.69 -13.15
CA HIS A 156 -2.21 26.27 -11.89
C HIS A 156 -0.86 25.67 -11.42
N LYS A 157 0.23 26.39 -11.71
CA LYS A 157 1.22 26.79 -10.70
C LYS A 157 1.52 28.27 -10.95
N LYS A 158 0.94 29.15 -10.11
CA LYS A 158 1.36 30.54 -10.02
C LYS A 158 2.82 30.56 -9.56
N ASN A 159 3.76 30.83 -10.47
CA ASN A 159 5.00 31.48 -10.05
C ASN A 159 4.64 32.92 -9.62
N ALA A 160 5.36 33.47 -8.66
CA ALA A 160 5.03 34.73 -7.98
C ALA A 160 4.95 35.98 -8.89
N ASP A 161 5.28 35.87 -10.17
CA ASP A 161 5.50 37.02 -11.05
C ASP A 161 4.30 37.42 -11.93
N GLY A 162 3.09 36.91 -11.64
CA GLY A 162 1.82 37.59 -11.98
C GLY A 162 1.43 37.79 -13.46
N HIS A 163 2.29 37.51 -14.45
CA HIS A 163 1.99 37.79 -15.86
C HIS A 163 2.45 36.67 -16.80
N TYR A 164 1.53 35.77 -17.16
CA TYR A 164 1.63 34.98 -18.38
C TYR A 164 0.42 35.31 -19.25
N SER A 165 0.57 36.23 -20.19
CA SER A 165 -0.32 36.30 -21.35
C SER A 165 -0.04 35.09 -22.27
N ASN A 166 -0.99 34.70 -23.11
CA ASN A 166 -0.70 34.02 -24.37
C ASN A 166 0.37 34.93 -24.93
N LYS A 167 1.62 34.45 -25.01
CA LYS A 167 2.62 35.20 -25.73
C LYS A 167 2.03 35.29 -27.13
N LEU A 168 1.42 36.45 -27.44
CA LEU A 168 1.68 37.10 -28.71
C LEU A 168 3.16 36.85 -28.90
N ILE A 169 3.49 36.09 -29.93
CA ILE A 169 4.86 36.03 -30.38
C ILE A 169 5.23 37.50 -30.50
N ASN A 170 5.97 38.02 -29.51
CA ASN A 170 6.49 39.36 -29.59
C ASN A 170 7.49 39.17 -30.71
N ASP A 171 7.06 39.45 -31.94
CA ASP A 171 7.91 40.00 -32.97
C ASP A 171 8.65 41.09 -32.22
N GLY A 172 9.82 40.78 -31.68
CA GLY A 172 10.57 41.77 -30.95
C GLY A 172 10.64 42.93 -31.92
N GLY A 173 10.26 44.14 -31.48
CA GLY A 173 10.42 45.35 -32.29
C GLY A 173 11.86 45.56 -32.80
N LYS A 174 12.78 44.64 -32.48
CA LYS A 174 13.92 44.24 -33.30
C LYS A 174 13.43 43.65 -34.63
N THR A 175 13.16 44.53 -35.59
CA THR A 175 13.65 44.29 -36.95
C THR A 175 15.02 43.60 -36.84
N THR A 176 15.16 42.42 -37.42
CA THR A 176 16.48 41.77 -37.49
C THR A 176 17.40 42.81 -38.14
N THR A 177 18.36 43.34 -37.38
CA THR A 177 19.34 44.32 -37.89
C THR A 177 20.11 43.77 -39.09
N ASP A 178 19.99 42.47 -39.32
CA ASP A 178 20.73 41.67 -40.30
C ASP A 178 19.88 41.31 -41.54
N GLY A 179 18.63 41.81 -41.67
CA GLY A 179 17.81 41.65 -42.89
C GLY A 179 17.29 40.23 -43.18
N GLY A 180 17.42 39.28 -42.24
CA GLY A 180 16.99 37.90 -42.42
C GLY A 180 15.47 37.70 -42.39
N LYS A 181 14.95 36.81 -43.25
CA LYS A 181 13.53 36.44 -43.37
C LYS A 181 13.12 35.51 -42.21
N ILE A 182 12.01 35.82 -41.54
CA ILE A 182 11.49 35.05 -40.39
C ILE A 182 10.56 33.92 -40.86
N PHE A 183 10.65 32.76 -40.24
CA PHE A 183 9.73 31.63 -40.43
C PHE A 183 9.58 30.79 -39.16
N TYR A 184 8.57 29.92 -39.15
CA TYR A 184 8.23 29.06 -38.01
C TYR A 184 8.42 27.59 -38.33
N ILE A 185 8.88 26.84 -37.33
CA ILE A 185 8.99 25.36 -37.38
C ILE A 185 8.44 24.74 -36.09
N PRO A 186 7.92 23.50 -36.11
CA PRO A 186 7.57 22.79 -34.90
C PRO A 186 8.76 22.64 -33.95
N TYR A 187 8.54 22.94 -32.67
CA TYR A 187 9.51 22.74 -31.61
C TYR A 187 9.03 21.61 -30.71
N ILE A 188 9.82 20.55 -30.55
CA ILE A 188 9.48 19.40 -29.71
C ILE A 188 10.74 18.94 -28.99
N ALA A 189 10.83 19.25 -27.69
CA ALA A 189 11.90 18.82 -26.82
C ALA A 189 11.39 17.79 -25.82
N ILE A 190 12.10 16.66 -25.76
CA ILE A 190 11.75 15.51 -24.93
C ILE A 190 12.96 15.18 -24.05
N GLU A 191 12.77 15.14 -22.74
CA GLU A 191 13.87 14.90 -21.78
C GLU A 191 14.20 13.41 -21.68
N THR A 192 13.19 12.56 -21.51
CA THR A 192 13.37 11.13 -21.18
C THR A 192 12.39 10.18 -21.88
N SER A 193 11.46 10.68 -22.70
CA SER A 193 10.44 9.87 -23.35
C SER A 193 10.54 9.79 -24.86
N LEU A 194 9.64 8.98 -25.44
CA LEU A 194 9.35 8.97 -26.87
C LEU A 194 8.10 9.79 -27.12
N ALA A 195 8.00 10.47 -28.25
CA ALA A 195 6.74 11.05 -28.70
C ALA A 195 6.58 10.78 -30.19
N GLN A 196 5.33 10.65 -30.62
CA GLN A 196 4.99 10.41 -32.00
C GLN A 196 4.33 11.67 -32.57
N PRO A 197 5.11 12.56 -33.21
CA PRO A 197 4.52 13.71 -33.86
C PRO A 197 3.66 13.26 -35.06
N ASN A 198 2.64 14.06 -35.33
CA ASN A 198 1.85 13.99 -36.55
C ASN A 198 1.78 15.39 -37.14
N PHE A 199 2.56 15.62 -38.19
CA PHE A 199 2.59 16.89 -38.91
C PHE A 199 1.56 16.94 -40.05
N GLY A 200 0.60 16.01 -40.08
CA GLY A 200 -0.34 15.81 -41.19
C GLY A 200 -0.01 14.62 -42.08
N GLY A 201 1.12 13.96 -41.83
CA GLY A 201 1.45 12.66 -42.44
C GLY A 201 0.43 11.58 -42.10
N ARG A 202 -0.40 11.79 -41.07
CA ARG A 202 -1.54 10.96 -40.69
C ARG A 202 -2.78 11.85 -40.52
N PRO A 203 -4.00 11.32 -40.68
CA PRO A 203 -5.20 12.06 -40.34
C PRO A 203 -5.11 12.57 -38.90
N PHE A 204 -5.36 13.86 -38.69
CA PHE A 204 -5.51 14.39 -37.34
C PHE A 204 -6.67 13.70 -36.63
N SER A 205 -6.44 13.37 -35.36
CA SER A 205 -7.45 12.77 -34.50
C SER A 205 -8.54 13.78 -34.16
N PHE A 206 -8.19 15.06 -34.08
CA PHE A 206 -9.15 16.17 -34.04
C PHE A 206 -8.76 17.24 -35.06
N LYS A 207 -9.74 17.67 -35.86
CA LYS A 207 -9.56 18.76 -36.83
C LYS A 207 -10.03 20.05 -36.19
N ILE A 208 -9.16 21.06 -36.21
CA ILE A 208 -9.52 22.43 -35.83
C ILE A 208 -9.87 23.16 -37.12
N ASN A 209 -11.03 23.81 -37.15
CA ASN A 209 -11.48 24.56 -38.32
C ASN A 209 -10.43 25.61 -38.70
N ASP A 210 -10.22 25.79 -40.01
CA ASP A 210 -9.27 26.73 -40.62
C ASP A 210 -7.77 26.46 -40.44
N PHE A 211 -7.36 25.51 -39.59
CA PHE A 211 -5.94 25.15 -39.43
C PHE A 211 -5.54 24.03 -40.39
N LYS A 212 -4.43 24.25 -41.10
CA LYS A 212 -3.88 23.29 -42.08
C LYS A 212 -2.80 22.40 -41.44
N PRO A 213 -2.70 21.13 -41.84
CA PRO A 213 -1.53 20.33 -41.52
C PRO A 213 -0.29 20.87 -42.22
N ILE A 214 0.89 20.72 -41.61
CA ILE A 214 2.18 21.10 -42.20
C ILE A 214 2.46 20.28 -43.47
N ILE A 215 2.12 18.98 -43.42
CA ILE A 215 2.20 18.05 -44.55
C ILE A 215 0.78 17.84 -45.07
N SER A 216 0.49 18.36 -46.26
CA SER A 216 -0.82 18.21 -46.89
C SER A 216 -1.02 16.85 -47.53
N GLU A 217 -2.22 16.28 -47.39
CA GLU A 217 -2.63 15.08 -48.11
C GLU A 217 -2.72 15.33 -49.63
N ASN A 218 -2.14 14.44 -50.43
CA ASN A 218 -2.42 14.41 -51.86
C ASN A 218 -3.74 13.65 -52.12
N LEU A 219 -4.84 14.41 -52.22
CA LEU A 219 -6.20 13.88 -52.40
C LEU A 219 -6.35 12.96 -53.63
N GLN A 220 -5.64 13.25 -54.72
CA GLN A 220 -5.67 12.40 -55.92
C GLN A 220 -5.00 11.05 -55.64
N LYS A 221 -3.82 11.06 -55.02
CA LYS A 221 -3.10 9.84 -54.61
C LYS A 221 -3.93 9.02 -53.60
N SER A 222 -4.61 9.67 -52.66
CA SER A 222 -5.50 8.99 -51.71
C SER A 222 -6.71 8.33 -52.37
N LYS A 223 -7.40 9.02 -53.30
CA LYS A 223 -8.52 8.42 -54.06
C LYS A 223 -8.07 7.20 -54.86
N ARG A 224 -6.93 7.31 -55.54
CA ARG A 224 -6.29 6.20 -56.27
C ARG A 224 -5.99 5.03 -55.32
N THR A 225 -5.32 5.31 -54.21
CA THR A 225 -4.95 4.29 -53.21
C THR A 225 -6.17 3.60 -52.61
N SER A 226 -7.25 4.36 -52.36
CA SER A 226 -8.51 3.80 -51.85
C SER A 226 -9.11 2.80 -52.84
N TYR A 227 -9.11 3.13 -54.13
CA TYR A 227 -9.58 2.20 -55.16
C TYR A 227 -8.70 0.96 -55.21
N LEU A 228 -7.38 1.11 -55.26
CA LEU A 228 -6.44 -0.02 -55.34
C LEU A 228 -6.56 -0.96 -54.13
N ILE A 229 -6.69 -0.41 -52.91
CA ILE A 229 -6.93 -1.21 -51.70
C ILE A 229 -8.26 -1.96 -51.81
N SER A 230 -9.33 -1.33 -52.29
CA SER A 230 -10.63 -2.00 -52.44
C SER A 230 -10.60 -3.15 -53.45
N VAL A 231 -9.84 -3.00 -54.53
CA VAL A 231 -9.59 -4.06 -55.51
C VAL A 231 -8.77 -5.18 -54.88
N PHE A 232 -7.71 -4.85 -54.13
CA PHE A 232 -6.86 -5.82 -53.44
C PHE A 232 -7.65 -6.75 -52.52
N PHE A 233 -8.50 -6.17 -51.66
CA PHE A 233 -9.31 -6.96 -50.75
C PHE A 233 -10.39 -7.76 -51.48
N SER A 234 -10.94 -7.24 -52.58
CA SER A 234 -11.87 -8.00 -53.43
C SER A 234 -11.20 -9.20 -54.11
N VAL A 235 -9.94 -9.06 -54.53
CA VAL A 235 -9.12 -10.16 -55.06
C VAL A 235 -8.87 -11.19 -53.96
N ILE A 236 -8.42 -10.76 -52.78
CA ILE A 236 -8.21 -11.64 -51.62
C ILE A 236 -9.49 -12.43 -51.29
N GLN A 237 -10.64 -11.75 -51.23
CA GLN A 237 -11.93 -12.39 -50.95
C GLN A 237 -12.34 -13.40 -52.04
N SER A 238 -11.80 -13.28 -53.25
CA SER A 238 -12.11 -14.15 -54.39
C SER A 238 -11.07 -15.26 -54.61
N LYS A 239 -10.19 -15.53 -53.61
CA LYS A 239 -9.10 -16.54 -53.68
C LYS A 239 -9.58 -17.89 -54.25
N LEU A 240 -10.68 -18.42 -53.75
CA LEU A 240 -11.26 -19.71 -54.19
C LEU A 240 -11.76 -19.72 -55.64
N VAL A 241 -12.09 -18.56 -56.21
CA VAL A 241 -12.65 -18.48 -57.58
C VAL A 241 -11.55 -18.21 -58.61
N LEU A 242 -10.43 -17.62 -58.18
CA LEU A 242 -9.35 -17.18 -59.05
C LEU A 242 -8.20 -18.20 -59.15
N GLU A 243 -8.33 -19.41 -58.57
CA GLU A 243 -7.26 -20.41 -58.29
C GLU A 243 -5.99 -20.31 -59.16
N SER A 244 -6.08 -20.37 -60.49
CA SER A 244 -4.91 -20.34 -61.38
C SER A 244 -4.26 -18.96 -61.59
N THR A 245 -5.02 -17.87 -61.41
CA THR A 245 -4.60 -16.48 -61.67
C THR A 245 -4.43 -15.63 -60.42
N TYR A 246 -4.85 -16.12 -59.25
CA TYR A 246 -4.81 -15.38 -57.99
C TYR A 246 -3.41 -14.82 -57.66
N ASN A 247 -2.38 -15.67 -57.75
CA ASN A 247 -1.01 -15.28 -57.44
C ASN A 247 -0.44 -14.29 -58.46
N GLU A 248 -0.74 -14.46 -59.76
CA GLU A 248 -0.32 -13.51 -60.80
C GLU A 248 -0.94 -12.12 -60.59
N ILE A 249 -2.22 -12.10 -60.22
CA ILE A 249 -2.95 -10.87 -59.92
C ILE A 249 -2.32 -10.14 -58.73
N LEU A 250 -2.04 -10.87 -57.65
CA LEU A 250 -1.42 -10.29 -56.46
C LEU A 250 0.02 -9.86 -56.70
N LEU A 251 0.81 -10.63 -57.46
CA LEU A 251 2.20 -10.30 -57.78
C LEU A 251 2.30 -8.95 -58.49
N TRP A 252 1.35 -8.65 -59.37
CA TRP A 252 1.27 -7.35 -60.03
C TRP A 252 0.69 -6.25 -59.14
N LEU A 253 -0.43 -6.53 -58.48
CA LEU A 253 -1.20 -5.52 -57.76
C LEU A 253 -0.50 -5.05 -56.47
N THR A 254 0.25 -5.94 -55.82
CA THR A 254 0.92 -5.67 -54.54
C THR A 254 1.93 -4.52 -54.70
N PRO A 255 2.98 -4.58 -55.55
CA PRO A 255 3.94 -3.47 -55.70
C PRO A 255 3.30 -2.11 -55.99
N ILE A 256 2.19 -2.09 -56.75
CA ILE A 256 1.50 -0.84 -57.15
C ILE A 256 0.74 -0.22 -55.99
N ILE A 257 0.06 -1.03 -55.17
CA ILE A 257 -0.57 -0.52 -53.95
C ILE A 257 0.50 0.07 -53.05
N PHE A 258 1.59 -0.67 -52.85
CA PHE A 258 2.61 -0.32 -51.86
C PHE A 258 3.47 0.88 -52.26
N SER A 259 3.72 1.10 -53.56
CA SER A 259 4.33 2.35 -54.04
C SER A 259 3.42 3.58 -53.86
N ASN A 260 2.12 3.37 -53.71
CA ASN A 260 1.15 4.43 -53.46
C ASN A 260 0.82 4.62 -51.97
N LEU A 261 1.28 3.73 -51.08
CA LEU A 261 1.06 3.89 -49.65
C LEU A 261 1.88 5.04 -49.07
N THR A 262 1.22 5.80 -48.22
CA THR A 262 1.77 6.84 -47.35
C THR A 262 1.28 6.53 -45.95
N LEU A 263 1.90 7.09 -44.91
CA LEU A 263 1.37 6.97 -43.54
C LEU A 263 -0.11 7.33 -43.47
N TYR A 264 -0.51 8.36 -44.24
CA TYR A 264 -1.88 8.84 -44.29
C TYR A 264 -2.81 7.79 -44.87
N THR A 265 -2.47 7.21 -46.03
CA THR A 265 -3.31 6.20 -46.69
C THR A 265 -3.29 4.86 -45.96
N ILE A 266 -2.19 4.51 -45.27
CA ILE A 266 -2.17 3.34 -44.39
C ILE A 266 -3.21 3.51 -43.27
N GLN A 267 -3.18 4.62 -42.52
CA GLN A 267 -4.11 4.80 -41.41
C GLN A 267 -5.55 5.05 -41.88
N SER A 268 -5.76 5.95 -42.85
CA SER A 268 -7.09 6.37 -43.26
C SER A 268 -7.83 5.37 -44.15
N LEU A 269 -7.12 4.52 -44.89
CA LEU A 269 -7.69 3.60 -45.87
C LEU A 269 -7.37 2.14 -45.55
N LEU A 270 -6.09 1.77 -45.46
CA LEU A 270 -5.70 0.37 -45.27
C LEU A 270 -6.21 -0.17 -43.94
N MET A 271 -5.95 0.51 -42.82
CA MET A 271 -6.40 0.08 -41.49
C MET A 271 -7.92 0.04 -41.39
N LYS A 272 -8.63 1.05 -41.91
CA LYS A 272 -10.10 1.02 -41.98
C LYS A 272 -10.63 -0.17 -42.77
N THR A 273 -9.95 -0.56 -43.84
CA THR A 273 -10.32 -1.71 -44.67
C THR A 273 -10.05 -3.03 -43.94
N LEU A 274 -8.90 -3.13 -43.27
CA LEU A 274 -8.58 -4.27 -42.39
C LEU A 274 -9.61 -4.39 -41.24
N TYR A 275 -10.04 -3.29 -40.62
CA TYR A 275 -11.09 -3.30 -39.58
C TYR A 275 -12.46 -3.76 -40.09
N ARG A 276 -12.75 -3.58 -41.39
CA ARG A 276 -13.98 -4.11 -42.01
C ARG A 276 -13.84 -5.58 -42.37
N ASN A 277 -12.62 -6.03 -42.66
CA ASN A 277 -12.32 -7.37 -43.19
C ASN A 277 -11.37 -8.15 -42.28
N ILE A 278 -11.66 -8.21 -40.97
CA ILE A 278 -10.78 -8.89 -39.99
C ILE A 278 -10.55 -10.37 -40.36
N GLY A 279 -11.54 -11.02 -40.96
CA GLY A 279 -11.42 -12.42 -41.41
C GLY A 279 -10.40 -12.63 -42.55
N LEU A 280 -10.02 -11.58 -43.27
CA LEU A 280 -9.08 -11.64 -44.40
C LEU A 280 -7.65 -11.20 -44.02
N VAL A 281 -7.38 -10.97 -42.73
CA VAL A 281 -6.06 -10.48 -42.27
C VAL A 281 -4.96 -11.50 -42.56
N ASP A 282 -5.23 -12.80 -42.37
CA ASP A 282 -4.24 -13.85 -42.61
C ASP A 282 -3.88 -13.96 -44.10
N ASP A 283 -4.88 -13.96 -44.99
CA ASP A 283 -4.69 -13.92 -46.44
C ASP A 283 -4.00 -12.63 -46.90
N PHE A 284 -4.30 -11.50 -46.25
CA PHE A 284 -3.62 -10.23 -46.52
C PHE A 284 -2.12 -10.34 -46.22
N ILE A 285 -1.73 -10.87 -45.05
CA ILE A 285 -0.32 -11.04 -44.68
C ILE A 285 0.38 -12.00 -45.66
N GLU A 286 -0.26 -13.12 -45.98
CA GLU A 286 0.26 -14.11 -46.94
C GLU A 286 0.49 -13.47 -48.33
N ALA A 287 -0.49 -12.71 -48.81
CA ALA A 287 -0.39 -11.97 -50.06
C ALA A 287 0.78 -10.97 -50.04
N LEU A 288 0.99 -10.26 -48.92
CA LEU A 288 2.12 -9.33 -48.80
C LEU A 288 3.47 -10.06 -48.81
N LYS A 289 3.59 -11.13 -48.02
CA LYS A 289 4.84 -11.88 -47.89
C LYS A 289 5.29 -12.47 -49.23
N SER A 290 4.35 -13.03 -49.99
CA SER A 290 4.64 -13.71 -51.24
C SER A 290 5.00 -12.76 -52.39
N ASN A 291 4.59 -11.49 -52.30
CA ASN A 291 4.68 -10.54 -53.43
C ASN A 291 5.52 -9.28 -53.13
N LEU A 292 6.06 -9.14 -51.93
CA LEU A 292 6.96 -8.04 -51.56
C LEU A 292 8.36 -8.54 -51.24
N VAL A 293 9.35 -7.71 -51.56
CA VAL A 293 10.72 -7.90 -51.06
C VAL A 293 10.70 -7.81 -49.52
N PRO A 294 11.45 -8.67 -48.79
CA PRO A 294 11.41 -8.72 -47.33
C PRO A 294 11.58 -7.36 -46.63
N VAL A 295 12.46 -6.49 -47.15
CA VAL A 295 12.69 -5.13 -46.62
C VAL A 295 11.42 -4.29 -46.66
N LEU A 296 10.69 -4.32 -47.78
CA LEU A 296 9.47 -3.54 -47.96
C LEU A 296 8.34 -4.10 -47.09
N PHE A 297 8.18 -5.43 -47.05
CA PHE A 297 7.25 -6.10 -46.14
C PHE A 297 7.48 -5.67 -44.68
N ILE A 298 8.73 -5.72 -44.21
CA ILE A 298 9.11 -5.29 -42.86
C ILE A 298 8.74 -3.83 -42.61
N GLN A 299 9.03 -2.93 -43.54
CA GLN A 299 8.67 -1.51 -43.40
C GLN A 299 7.16 -1.29 -43.30
N ILE A 300 6.37 -2.02 -44.07
CA ILE A 300 4.90 -1.93 -43.99
C ILE A 300 4.40 -2.46 -42.66
N MET A 301 4.92 -3.60 -42.20
CA MET A 301 4.54 -4.16 -40.90
C MET A 301 4.90 -3.21 -39.75
N LYS A 302 6.07 -2.54 -39.81
CA LYS A 302 6.43 -1.45 -38.88
C LYS A 302 5.34 -0.38 -38.82
N GLN A 303 4.87 0.10 -39.97
CA GLN A 303 3.83 1.13 -39.99
C GLN A 303 2.48 0.63 -39.49
N ILE A 304 2.09 -0.60 -39.83
CA ILE A 304 0.86 -1.22 -39.33
C ILE A 304 0.89 -1.34 -37.82
N PHE A 305 1.98 -1.88 -37.24
CA PHE A 305 2.13 -1.96 -35.79
C PHE A 305 2.14 -0.58 -35.12
N SER A 306 2.76 0.43 -35.74
CA SER A 306 2.73 1.82 -35.26
C SER A 306 1.32 2.37 -35.15
N ILE A 307 0.53 2.18 -36.19
CA ILE A 307 -0.85 2.68 -36.23
C ILE A 307 -1.72 1.88 -35.26
N LEU A 308 -1.55 0.56 -35.19
CA LEU A 308 -2.24 -0.26 -34.20
C LEU A 308 -1.92 0.14 -32.76
N THR A 309 -0.68 0.58 -32.49
CA THR A 309 -0.30 1.10 -31.17
C THR A 309 -1.19 2.26 -30.76
N LEU A 310 -1.43 3.20 -31.69
CA LEU A 310 -2.35 4.32 -31.47
C LEU A 310 -3.82 3.88 -31.44
N ASP A 311 -4.23 3.00 -32.34
CA ASP A 311 -5.65 2.63 -32.47
C ASP A 311 -6.10 1.66 -31.37
N CYS A 312 -5.16 0.99 -30.69
CA CYS A 312 -5.44 0.18 -29.51
C CYS A 312 -5.67 1.01 -28.25
N ARG A 313 -5.44 2.34 -28.26
CA ARG A 313 -5.66 3.19 -27.10
C ARG A 313 -7.09 3.08 -26.55
N PRO A 314 -7.27 3.11 -25.23
CA PRO A 314 -8.59 3.14 -24.63
C PRO A 314 -9.16 4.57 -24.75
N ILE A 315 -10.06 4.77 -25.71
CA ILE A 315 -10.78 6.03 -25.91
C ILE A 315 -12.28 5.74 -25.74
N PRO A 316 -13.07 6.64 -25.12
CA PRO A 316 -14.51 6.50 -25.03
C PRO A 316 -15.10 6.20 -26.42
N ASN A 317 -15.93 5.17 -26.51
CA ASN A 317 -16.56 4.70 -27.74
C ASN A 317 -15.68 4.01 -28.80
N HIS A 318 -14.43 3.66 -28.49
CA HIS A 318 -13.58 3.02 -29.49
C HIS A 318 -13.94 1.56 -29.75
N SER A 319 -13.63 1.12 -30.97
CA SER A 319 -13.84 -0.25 -31.42
C SER A 319 -12.77 -1.18 -30.84
N THR A 320 -13.14 -2.42 -30.50
CA THR A 320 -12.22 -3.52 -30.13
C THR A 320 -11.52 -4.15 -31.33
N LYS A 321 -11.88 -3.75 -32.55
CA LYS A 321 -11.32 -4.25 -33.81
C LYS A 321 -9.78 -4.13 -33.91
N PRO A 322 -9.13 -3.02 -33.49
CA PRO A 322 -7.67 -2.92 -33.51
C PRO A 322 -6.99 -4.02 -32.69
N LEU A 323 -7.53 -4.37 -31.52
CA LEU A 323 -7.01 -5.47 -30.71
C LEU A 323 -7.20 -6.83 -31.39
N LYS A 324 -8.33 -7.06 -32.06
CA LYS A 324 -8.56 -8.30 -32.83
C LYS A 324 -7.56 -8.45 -33.97
N ILE A 325 -7.24 -7.36 -34.67
CA ILE A 325 -6.20 -7.35 -35.71
C ILE A 325 -4.83 -7.58 -35.08
N PHE A 326 -4.50 -6.90 -34.00
CA PHE A 326 -3.23 -7.09 -33.31
C PHE A 326 -3.04 -8.57 -32.90
N LEU A 327 -4.07 -9.21 -32.34
CA LEU A 327 -4.05 -10.64 -32.03
C LEU A 327 -3.77 -11.49 -33.29
N LYS A 328 -4.45 -11.21 -34.41
CA LYS A 328 -4.22 -11.92 -35.68
C LYS A 328 -2.79 -11.74 -36.21
N LEU A 329 -2.23 -10.52 -36.10
CA LEU A 329 -0.84 -10.27 -36.46
C LEU A 329 0.14 -11.02 -35.54
N LEU A 330 -0.16 -11.18 -34.26
CA LEU A 330 0.70 -11.98 -33.38
C LEU A 330 0.59 -13.48 -33.68
N GLN A 331 -0.60 -13.96 -34.06
CA GLN A 331 -0.83 -15.37 -34.39
C GLN A 331 -0.14 -15.82 -35.68
N ASN A 332 0.18 -14.90 -36.58
CA ASN A 332 0.93 -15.19 -37.79
C ASN A 332 2.43 -15.18 -37.51
N GLU A 333 3.11 -16.29 -37.80
CA GLU A 333 4.52 -16.52 -37.46
C GLU A 333 5.47 -15.46 -38.05
N ILE A 334 5.19 -14.96 -39.25
CA ILE A 334 6.08 -14.02 -39.93
C ILE A 334 6.03 -12.66 -39.25
N THR A 335 4.83 -12.17 -38.97
CA THR A 335 4.62 -10.89 -38.30
C THR A 335 5.00 -10.97 -36.83
N LEU A 336 4.92 -12.15 -36.21
CA LEU A 336 5.45 -12.45 -34.89
C LEU A 336 6.99 -12.29 -34.84
N GLN A 337 7.71 -12.92 -35.76
CA GLN A 337 9.18 -12.79 -35.85
C GLN A 337 9.60 -11.32 -36.01
N PHE A 338 8.84 -10.57 -36.82
CA PHE A 338 9.05 -9.13 -36.95
C PHE A 338 8.76 -8.36 -35.66
N PHE A 339 7.68 -8.71 -34.95
CA PHE A 339 7.37 -8.09 -33.67
C PHE A 339 8.51 -8.28 -32.66
N ILE A 340 9.09 -9.48 -32.61
CA ILE A 340 10.22 -9.86 -31.74
C ILE A 340 11.51 -9.12 -32.12
N SER A 341 11.76 -8.90 -33.42
CA SER A 341 13.06 -8.36 -33.88
C SER A 341 13.35 -6.90 -33.49
N GLU A 342 12.34 -6.14 -33.06
CA GLU A 342 12.51 -4.74 -32.67
C GLU A 342 12.20 -4.55 -31.19
N GLU A 343 13.22 -4.24 -30.39
CA GLU A 343 13.09 -4.08 -28.93
C GLU A 343 12.00 -3.04 -28.55
N ASN A 344 11.84 -1.99 -29.35
CA ASN A 344 10.86 -0.93 -29.10
C ASN A 344 9.40 -1.38 -29.29
N ASN A 345 9.14 -2.49 -30.00
CA ASN A 345 7.78 -3.02 -30.16
C ASN A 345 7.17 -3.47 -28.83
N ILE A 346 8.00 -3.76 -27.82
CA ILE A 346 7.55 -4.06 -26.47
C ILE A 346 6.70 -2.93 -25.87
N LEU A 347 6.91 -1.68 -26.30
CA LEU A 347 6.16 -0.52 -25.83
C LEU A 347 4.72 -0.51 -26.34
N ILE A 348 4.43 -1.22 -27.43
CA ILE A 348 3.09 -1.40 -27.98
C ILE A 348 2.18 -2.09 -26.96
N LEU A 349 2.75 -3.02 -26.18
CA LEU A 349 2.03 -3.74 -25.13
C LEU A 349 1.45 -2.78 -24.07
N ASN A 350 2.10 -1.63 -23.81
CA ASN A 350 1.53 -0.62 -22.90
C ASN A 350 0.17 -0.11 -23.38
N TYR A 351 0.00 0.09 -24.69
CA TYR A 351 -1.25 0.60 -25.27
C TYR A 351 -2.28 -0.50 -25.48
N VAL A 352 -1.82 -1.71 -25.85
CA VAL A 352 -2.67 -2.89 -25.99
C VAL A 352 -3.33 -3.24 -24.67
N PHE A 353 -2.59 -3.19 -23.56
CA PHE A 353 -3.08 -3.54 -22.23
C PHE A 353 -3.55 -2.34 -21.39
N ALA A 354 -3.51 -1.12 -21.94
CA ALA A 354 -4.16 0.02 -21.32
C ALA A 354 -5.69 -0.18 -21.24
N ARG A 355 -6.25 0.22 -20.11
CA ARG A 355 -7.68 0.37 -19.88
C ARG A 355 -8.04 1.84 -19.80
N GLU A 356 -9.28 2.14 -20.16
CA GLU A 356 -9.80 3.49 -20.02
C GLU A 356 -9.82 3.81 -18.53
N THR A 357 -9.13 4.88 -18.12
CA THR A 357 -9.26 5.33 -16.74
C THR A 357 -10.69 5.76 -16.52
N VAL A 358 -11.36 5.18 -15.53
CA VAL A 358 -12.72 5.62 -15.19
C VAL A 358 -12.68 7.05 -14.64
N VAL A 359 -11.51 7.54 -14.22
CA VAL A 359 -11.29 8.79 -13.48
C VAL A 359 -12.00 9.99 -14.08
N ALA A 360 -12.82 10.62 -13.24
CA ALA A 360 -13.47 11.87 -13.52
C ALA A 360 -12.44 12.99 -13.70
N THR A 361 -12.45 13.67 -14.84
CA THR A 361 -12.04 15.09 -14.87
C THR A 361 -13.01 15.88 -14.00
N GLU A 362 -12.63 17.05 -13.47
CA GLU A 362 -13.52 17.88 -12.64
C GLU A 362 -14.89 18.12 -13.33
N ASP A 363 -14.88 18.25 -14.66
CA ASP A 363 -16.09 18.37 -15.49
C ASP A 363 -16.89 17.05 -15.68
N ASN A 364 -16.27 15.88 -15.48
CA ASN A 364 -16.87 14.56 -15.73
C ASN A 364 -17.28 13.80 -14.46
N VAL A 365 -17.14 14.38 -13.27
CA VAL A 365 -17.64 13.73 -12.04
C VAL A 365 -19.15 13.51 -12.13
N TYR A 366 -19.89 14.47 -12.70
CA TYR A 366 -21.34 14.43 -12.83
C TYR A 366 -21.84 13.54 -13.99
N SER A 367 -21.04 13.31 -15.04
CA SER A 367 -21.44 12.46 -16.16
C SER A 367 -21.43 10.96 -15.82
N ARG A 368 -20.78 10.57 -14.71
CA ARG A 368 -20.64 9.17 -14.27
C ARG A 368 -21.94 8.50 -13.81
N GLU A 369 -22.93 9.24 -13.31
CA GLU A 369 -24.23 8.66 -12.94
C GLU A 369 -25.06 8.25 -14.17
N ASN A 370 -24.66 8.72 -15.36
CA ASN A 370 -25.37 8.50 -16.61
C ASN A 370 -24.63 7.57 -17.60
N ARG A 371 -23.58 6.85 -17.17
CA ARG A 371 -22.91 5.88 -18.07
C ARG A 371 -23.91 4.82 -18.49
N LYS A 372 -24.05 4.62 -19.80
CA LYS A 372 -24.96 3.63 -20.36
C LYS A 372 -24.37 2.23 -20.17
N PRO A 373 -25.18 1.19 -19.86
CA PRO A 373 -24.72 -0.21 -19.76
C PRO A 373 -23.82 -0.67 -20.92
N ILE A 374 -24.05 -0.13 -22.12
CA ILE A 374 -23.26 -0.38 -23.34
C ILE A 374 -21.75 -0.11 -23.16
N GLU A 375 -21.36 0.85 -22.31
CA GLU A 375 -19.94 1.15 -22.07
C GLU A 375 -19.25 0.04 -21.27
N PHE A 376 -19.95 -0.58 -20.31
CA PHE A 376 -19.44 -1.72 -19.55
C PHE A 376 -19.22 -2.95 -20.45
N ASP A 377 -20.17 -3.23 -21.36
CA ASP A 377 -20.06 -4.35 -22.31
C ASP A 377 -18.82 -4.24 -23.20
N ARG A 378 -18.45 -3.03 -23.61
CA ARG A 378 -17.25 -2.79 -24.43
C ARG A 378 -15.96 -3.02 -23.65
N ASN A 379 -15.90 -2.60 -22.40
CA ASN A 379 -14.73 -2.87 -21.54
C ASN A 379 -14.57 -4.37 -21.28
N ARG A 380 -15.67 -5.10 -21.12
CA ARG A 380 -15.66 -6.56 -21.03
C ARG A 380 -15.16 -7.21 -22.32
N GLU A 381 -15.69 -6.82 -23.49
CA GLU A 381 -15.19 -7.34 -24.77
C GLU A 381 -13.71 -7.05 -24.97
N ARG A 382 -13.26 -5.82 -24.63
CA ARG A 382 -11.85 -5.42 -24.67
C ARG A 382 -10.99 -6.32 -23.80
N TYR A 383 -11.40 -6.56 -22.55
CA TYR A 383 -10.69 -7.44 -21.63
C TYR A 383 -10.57 -8.86 -22.17
N GLU A 384 -11.65 -9.43 -22.71
CA GLU A 384 -11.62 -10.79 -23.29
C GLU A 384 -10.61 -10.91 -24.44
N ILE A 385 -10.46 -9.87 -25.25
CA ILE A 385 -9.47 -9.87 -26.34
C ILE A 385 -8.05 -9.67 -25.78
N GLN A 386 -7.87 -8.77 -24.80
CA GLN A 386 -6.59 -8.59 -24.11
C GLN A 386 -6.14 -9.89 -23.44
N LYS A 387 -7.04 -10.61 -22.77
CA LYS A 387 -6.80 -11.94 -22.21
C LYS A 387 -6.31 -12.93 -23.26
N LYS A 388 -6.96 -12.99 -24.43
CA LYS A 388 -6.51 -13.84 -25.55
C LYS A 388 -5.12 -13.46 -26.05
N ILE A 389 -4.83 -12.17 -26.17
CA ILE A 389 -3.50 -11.66 -26.55
C ILE A 389 -2.47 -12.06 -25.50
N PHE A 390 -2.72 -11.79 -24.22
CA PHE A 390 -1.82 -12.08 -23.12
C PHE A 390 -1.49 -13.58 -23.03
N ASN A 391 -2.52 -14.42 -23.08
CA ASN A 391 -2.36 -15.88 -23.07
C ASN A 391 -1.59 -16.39 -24.28
N TYR A 392 -1.82 -15.81 -25.47
CA TYR A 392 -1.05 -16.15 -26.65
C TYR A 392 0.42 -15.77 -26.50
N CYS A 393 0.71 -14.57 -25.99
CA CYS A 393 2.09 -14.12 -25.79
C CYS A 393 2.84 -15.01 -24.79
N LEU A 394 2.22 -15.40 -23.67
CA LEU A 394 2.86 -16.26 -22.67
C LEU A 394 3.02 -17.73 -23.13
N LYS A 395 2.18 -18.22 -24.05
CA LYS A 395 2.28 -19.59 -24.61
C LYS A 395 3.13 -19.70 -25.88
N SER A 396 3.62 -18.58 -26.40
CA SER A 396 4.42 -18.52 -27.63
C SER A 396 5.85 -18.09 -27.34
N ASN A 397 6.65 -17.93 -28.40
CA ASN A 397 8.02 -17.41 -28.32
C ASN A 397 8.13 -15.96 -27.78
N LEU A 398 7.00 -15.34 -27.42
CA LEU A 398 6.92 -14.03 -26.78
C LEU A 398 7.01 -14.08 -25.25
N SER A 399 6.99 -15.26 -24.61
CA SER A 399 7.00 -15.37 -23.15
C SER A 399 8.12 -14.55 -22.52
N ASP A 400 9.34 -14.69 -23.01
CA ASP A 400 10.52 -13.94 -22.53
C ASP A 400 10.37 -12.43 -22.72
N LEU A 401 9.84 -12.00 -23.88
CA LEU A 401 9.59 -10.59 -24.14
C LEU A 401 8.54 -10.03 -23.18
N VAL A 402 7.46 -10.76 -22.89
CA VAL A 402 6.44 -10.34 -21.92
C VAL A 402 7.02 -10.29 -20.50
N LYS A 403 7.84 -11.26 -20.10
CA LYS A 403 8.54 -11.25 -18.80
C LYS A 403 9.44 -10.01 -18.68
N ILE A 404 10.23 -9.69 -19.72
CA ILE A 404 11.07 -8.48 -19.78
C ILE A 404 10.21 -7.20 -19.70
N TRP A 405 9.08 -7.18 -20.40
CA TRP A 405 8.15 -6.06 -20.40
C TRP A 405 7.57 -5.79 -19.00
N LEU A 406 7.08 -6.85 -18.33
CA LEU A 406 6.56 -6.77 -16.95
C LEU A 406 7.66 -6.32 -15.98
N ALA A 407 8.86 -6.87 -16.08
CA ALA A 407 10.01 -6.45 -15.28
C ALA A 407 10.33 -4.95 -15.47
N LYS A 408 10.25 -4.45 -16.71
CA LYS A 408 10.44 -3.02 -17.02
C LYS A 408 9.36 -2.15 -16.40
N ILE A 409 8.08 -2.58 -16.42
CA ILE A 409 6.98 -1.86 -15.75
C ILE A 409 7.26 -1.76 -14.26
N ILE A 410 7.53 -2.89 -13.61
CA ILE A 410 7.80 -2.98 -12.17
C ILE A 410 8.98 -2.10 -11.78
N LYS A 411 10.09 -2.17 -12.53
CA LYS A 411 11.29 -1.35 -12.26
C LYS A 411 11.01 0.15 -12.34
N VAL A 412 10.24 0.58 -13.35
CA VAL A 412 9.87 1.99 -13.50
C VAL A 412 9.03 2.47 -12.31
N ASP A 413 8.01 1.73 -11.90
CA ASP A 413 7.15 2.13 -10.78
C ASP A 413 7.82 2.05 -9.41
N LEU A 414 8.73 1.10 -9.19
CA LEU A 414 9.50 0.99 -7.95
C LEU A 414 10.55 2.08 -7.83
N SER A 415 11.22 2.45 -8.93
CA SER A 415 12.18 3.56 -8.94
C SER A 415 11.52 4.93 -8.79
N HIS A 416 10.21 5.05 -9.04
CA HIS A 416 9.50 6.33 -8.98
C HIS A 416 9.68 7.09 -7.66
N GLU A 417 9.55 6.44 -6.49
CA GLU A 417 9.72 7.17 -5.21
C GLU A 417 11.15 7.65 -5.00
N ILE A 418 12.15 6.89 -5.47
CA ILE A 418 13.56 7.29 -5.42
C ILE A 418 13.79 8.52 -6.27
N GLU A 419 13.32 8.45 -7.51
CA GLU A 419 13.52 9.53 -8.47
C GLU A 419 12.74 10.78 -8.04
N LYS A 420 11.54 10.61 -7.48
CA LYS A 420 10.80 11.70 -6.84
C LYS A 420 11.56 12.31 -5.66
N ALA A 421 12.17 11.48 -4.79
CA ALA A 421 12.99 11.95 -3.69
C ALA A 421 14.27 12.69 -4.17
N LYS A 422 14.80 12.33 -5.34
CA LYS A 422 15.90 13.03 -6.02
C LYS A 422 15.46 14.31 -6.77
N GLY A 423 14.16 14.62 -6.79
CA GLY A 423 13.60 15.75 -7.55
C GLY A 423 13.38 15.48 -9.05
N ASN A 424 13.61 14.25 -9.50
CA ASN A 424 13.33 13.82 -10.86
C ASN A 424 11.84 13.51 -11.04
N SER A 425 11.23 14.06 -12.08
CA SER A 425 9.85 13.73 -12.45
C SER A 425 9.82 12.41 -13.21
N VAL A 426 9.67 11.30 -12.49
CA VAL A 426 9.30 10.01 -13.08
C VAL A 426 7.79 9.88 -13.02
N GLU A 427 7.16 9.43 -14.11
CA GLU A 427 5.73 9.18 -14.14
C GLU A 427 5.44 7.72 -13.77
N ARG A 428 4.35 7.52 -13.02
CA ARG A 428 3.82 6.19 -12.70
C ARG A 428 2.91 5.70 -13.80
N PHE A 429 2.80 4.39 -13.90
CA PHE A 429 1.68 3.81 -14.61
C PHE A 429 0.37 4.10 -13.86
N THR A 430 -0.73 4.20 -14.60
CA THR A 430 -2.04 4.46 -14.01
C THR A 430 -2.53 3.22 -13.26
N PHE A 431 -3.33 3.43 -12.20
CA PHE A 431 -3.97 2.34 -11.47
C PHE A 431 -4.73 1.37 -12.40
N PRO A 432 -5.64 1.80 -13.29
CA PRO A 432 -6.38 0.88 -14.16
C PRO A 432 -5.49 0.13 -15.15
N PHE A 433 -4.35 0.69 -15.58
CA PHE A 433 -3.35 -0.07 -16.33
C PHE A 433 -2.77 -1.21 -15.49
N LEU A 434 -2.21 -0.89 -14.32
CA LEU A 434 -1.57 -1.89 -13.45
C LEU A 434 -2.56 -2.94 -12.94
N PHE A 435 -3.79 -2.52 -12.64
CA PHE A 435 -4.87 -3.39 -12.21
C PHE A 435 -5.34 -4.34 -13.35
N ASN A 436 -5.40 -3.86 -14.60
CA ASN A 436 -5.67 -4.74 -15.73
C ASN A 436 -4.59 -5.82 -15.87
N LEU A 437 -3.31 -5.46 -15.70
CA LEU A 437 -2.21 -6.43 -15.71
C LEU A 437 -2.32 -7.43 -14.56
N PHE A 438 -2.67 -6.96 -13.36
CA PHE A 438 -2.94 -7.82 -12.22
C PHE A 438 -4.01 -8.88 -12.55
N ASN A 439 -5.15 -8.47 -13.11
CA ASN A 439 -6.21 -9.42 -13.47
C ASN A 439 -5.76 -10.41 -14.55
N LEU A 440 -5.13 -9.92 -15.62
CA LEU A 440 -4.64 -10.78 -16.70
C LEU A 440 -3.61 -11.82 -16.21
N LEU A 441 -2.69 -11.41 -15.33
CA LEU A 441 -1.70 -12.31 -14.72
C LEU A 441 -2.36 -13.28 -13.74
N SER A 442 -3.26 -12.79 -12.89
CA SER A 442 -3.95 -13.62 -11.91
C SER A 442 -4.77 -14.70 -12.58
N GLU A 443 -5.48 -14.35 -13.65
CA GLU A 443 -6.28 -15.29 -14.44
C GLU A 443 -5.41 -16.30 -15.22
N TYR A 444 -4.26 -15.87 -15.76
CA TYR A 444 -3.31 -16.81 -16.38
C TYR A 444 -2.75 -17.81 -15.37
N LEU A 445 -2.43 -17.35 -14.16
CA LEU A 445 -1.84 -18.15 -13.09
C LEU A 445 -2.88 -18.86 -12.21
N GLU A 446 -4.18 -18.59 -12.40
CA GLU A 446 -5.28 -19.10 -11.58
C GLU A 446 -5.22 -20.63 -11.37
N PRO A 447 -5.00 -21.47 -12.41
CA PRO A 447 -4.90 -22.92 -12.20
C PRO A 447 -3.80 -23.31 -11.21
N SER A 448 -2.66 -22.60 -11.22
CA SER A 448 -1.53 -22.85 -10.34
C SER A 448 -1.73 -22.23 -8.95
N LEU A 449 -2.46 -21.11 -8.84
CA LEU A 449 -2.77 -20.47 -7.56
C LEU A 449 -3.85 -21.22 -6.76
N ILE A 450 -4.78 -21.89 -7.45
CA ILE A 450 -5.82 -22.72 -6.80
C ILE A 450 -5.21 -23.99 -6.21
N ASP A 451 -4.28 -24.62 -6.91
CA ASP A 451 -3.63 -25.85 -6.46
C ASP A 451 -2.70 -25.59 -5.26
N SER A 452 -3.17 -25.99 -4.07
CA SER A 452 -2.42 -25.83 -2.83
C SER A 452 -1.05 -26.51 -2.86
N ARG A 453 -0.86 -27.55 -3.67
CA ARG A 453 0.42 -28.27 -3.78
C ARG A 453 1.49 -27.42 -4.45
N GLN A 454 1.12 -26.42 -5.26
CA GLN A 454 2.08 -25.52 -5.89
C GLN A 454 2.79 -24.64 -4.86
N VAL A 455 2.09 -24.29 -3.76
CA VAL A 455 2.70 -23.59 -2.64
C VAL A 455 3.85 -24.40 -2.04
N ASP A 456 3.67 -25.72 -1.93
CA ASP A 456 4.69 -26.64 -1.41
C ASP A 456 5.85 -26.87 -2.37
N ARG A 457 5.67 -26.58 -3.65
CA ARG A 457 6.70 -26.69 -4.69
C ARG A 457 7.49 -25.41 -4.90
N LEU A 458 7.01 -24.27 -4.40
CA LEU A 458 7.72 -22.99 -4.55
C LEU A 458 9.10 -23.05 -3.87
N PRO A 459 10.18 -22.71 -4.57
CA PRO A 459 11.50 -22.68 -3.97
C PRO A 459 11.56 -21.65 -2.83
N LEU A 460 12.19 -22.01 -1.71
CA LEU A 460 12.47 -21.07 -0.63
C LEU A 460 13.61 -20.12 -1.02
N GLU A 461 14.39 -20.48 -2.04
CA GLU A 461 15.45 -19.67 -2.65
C GLU A 461 14.92 -18.36 -3.25
N LEU A 462 13.63 -18.28 -3.56
CA LEU A 462 12.98 -17.03 -3.96
C LEU A 462 13.11 -15.95 -2.89
N LEU A 463 13.20 -16.34 -1.63
CA LEU A 463 13.38 -15.40 -0.54
C LEU A 463 14.75 -14.75 -0.63
N TYR A 464 15.84 -15.49 -0.85
CA TYR A 464 17.21 -14.97 -0.69
C TYR A 464 18.00 -14.73 -1.99
N ARG A 465 17.41 -14.87 -3.19
CA ARG A 465 18.12 -14.57 -4.46
C ARG A 465 18.63 -13.12 -4.51
N GLU A 466 19.95 -12.95 -4.61
CA GLU A 466 20.66 -11.65 -4.69
C GLU A 466 20.21 -10.78 -5.88
N LYS A 467 19.80 -11.41 -7.00
CA LYS A 467 19.31 -10.68 -8.19
C LYS A 467 18.08 -9.79 -7.90
N PHE A 468 17.48 -9.92 -6.73
CA PHE A 468 16.28 -9.20 -6.30
C PHE A 468 16.53 -8.14 -5.23
N ASP A 469 17.78 -7.80 -4.92
CA ASP A 469 18.12 -6.57 -4.20
C ASP A 469 17.81 -5.34 -5.07
N GLN A 470 16.51 -5.15 -5.31
CA GLN A 470 16.00 -3.92 -5.86
C GLN A 470 16.14 -2.84 -4.77
N PRO A 471 16.58 -1.63 -5.12
CA PRO A 471 16.68 -0.56 -4.16
C PRO A 471 15.31 -0.33 -3.51
N ASN A 472 15.25 -0.36 -2.17
CA ASN A 472 14.10 -0.07 -1.30
C ASN A 472 13.19 -1.23 -0.88
N ARG A 473 13.61 -2.48 -0.96
CA ARG A 473 12.86 -3.56 -0.30
C ARG A 473 13.60 -4.03 0.93
N GLN A 474 12.93 -3.96 2.08
CA GLN A 474 13.48 -4.51 3.31
C GLN A 474 13.03 -5.95 3.47
N ARG A 475 13.78 -6.70 4.27
CA ARG A 475 13.39 -8.04 4.68
C ARG A 475 12.91 -7.98 6.11
N LEU A 476 12.10 -8.94 6.54
CA LEU A 476 11.58 -8.97 7.90
C LEU A 476 12.70 -9.03 8.95
N GLY A 477 13.86 -9.59 8.62
CA GLY A 477 15.05 -9.60 9.47
C GLY A 477 15.98 -8.39 9.34
N GLY A 478 15.60 -7.36 8.57
CA GLY A 478 16.40 -6.16 8.33
C GLY A 478 17.13 -6.16 6.99
N VAL A 479 18.28 -5.49 6.94
CA VAL A 479 19.06 -5.34 5.69
C VAL A 479 19.75 -6.66 5.34
N LEU A 480 19.72 -7.05 4.05
CA LEU A 480 20.33 -8.31 3.60
C LEU A 480 21.80 -8.45 4.02
N SER A 481 22.57 -7.36 4.00
CA SER A 481 23.97 -7.36 4.44
C SER A 481 24.18 -7.79 5.90
N HIS A 482 23.19 -7.60 6.78
CA HIS A 482 23.22 -8.11 8.14
C HIS A 482 22.84 -9.58 8.21
N LEU A 483 21.87 -10.01 7.41
CA LEU A 483 21.46 -11.42 7.33
C LEU A 483 22.56 -12.30 6.75
N LEU A 484 23.26 -11.82 5.71
CA LEU A 484 24.38 -12.52 5.07
C LEU A 484 25.62 -12.68 5.97
N LYS A 485 25.73 -11.93 7.08
CA LYS A 485 26.82 -12.15 8.05
C LYS A 485 26.70 -13.49 8.76
N ASN A 486 25.52 -14.09 8.78
CA ASN A 486 25.29 -15.43 9.32
C ASN A 486 25.53 -16.50 8.23
N LYS A 487 26.77 -16.61 7.74
CA LYS A 487 27.12 -17.49 6.61
C LYS A 487 26.74 -18.95 6.83
N GLU A 488 26.84 -19.44 8.05
CA GLU A 488 26.51 -20.82 8.41
C GLU A 488 25.04 -21.16 8.14
N ALA A 489 24.12 -20.20 8.36
CA ALA A 489 22.72 -20.36 8.03
C ALA A 489 22.50 -20.53 6.53
N ILE A 490 23.22 -19.76 5.71
CA ILE A 490 23.06 -19.78 4.24
C ILE A 490 23.63 -21.06 3.63
N GLU A 491 24.81 -21.48 4.08
CA GLU A 491 25.40 -22.75 3.64
C GLU A 491 24.49 -23.94 4.01
N SER A 492 23.83 -23.89 5.18
CA SER A 492 22.82 -24.90 5.55
C SER A 492 21.60 -24.90 4.61
N PHE A 493 21.15 -23.73 4.17
CA PHE A 493 20.04 -23.59 3.22
C PHE A 493 20.40 -24.13 1.83
N GLU A 494 21.62 -23.87 1.35
CA GLU A 494 22.07 -24.39 0.06
C GLU A 494 22.13 -25.92 0.06
N ILE A 495 22.61 -26.53 1.14
CA ILE A 495 22.69 -27.99 1.28
C ILE A 495 21.29 -28.65 1.31
N GLU A 496 20.33 -28.07 2.03
CA GLU A 496 18.94 -28.55 2.01
C GLU A 496 18.31 -28.41 0.62
N SER A 497 18.57 -27.30 -0.07
CA SER A 497 18.07 -27.08 -1.43
C SER A 497 18.61 -28.11 -2.43
N ILE A 498 19.87 -28.52 -2.27
CA ILE A 498 20.52 -29.50 -3.13
C ILE A 498 19.96 -30.90 -2.87
N LYS A 499 19.70 -31.27 -1.61
CA LYS A 499 19.07 -32.57 -1.29
C LYS A 499 17.66 -32.67 -1.85
N HIS A 500 16.87 -31.60 -1.80
CA HIS A 500 15.55 -31.56 -2.45
C HIS A 500 15.62 -31.54 -3.99
N LYS A 501 16.75 -31.14 -4.57
CA LYS A 501 17.00 -31.22 -6.03
C LYS A 501 17.29 -32.65 -6.53
N GLU A 502 17.37 -33.65 -5.66
CA GLU A 502 17.52 -35.05 -6.11
C GLU A 502 16.17 -35.78 -6.25
N ASP A 503 15.09 -35.27 -5.64
CA ASP A 503 13.70 -35.80 -5.79
C ASP A 503 12.95 -35.19 -7.01
N VAL A 504 13.67 -34.90 -8.10
CA VAL A 504 13.40 -33.79 -9.06
C VAL A 504 12.36 -33.97 -10.17
N ASP A 505 11.47 -34.95 -10.10
CA ASP A 505 10.41 -35.07 -11.11
C ASP A 505 9.26 -34.04 -10.97
N ASN A 506 9.35 -33.07 -10.03
CA ASN A 506 8.30 -32.07 -9.77
C ASN A 506 8.81 -30.62 -9.58
N ILE A 507 9.89 -30.21 -10.24
CA ILE A 507 10.29 -28.78 -10.23
C ILE A 507 9.18 -27.95 -10.89
N LEU A 508 8.73 -26.91 -10.19
CA LEU A 508 7.83 -25.89 -10.75
C LEU A 508 8.39 -25.32 -12.04
N ASP A 509 7.51 -25.08 -13.02
CA ASP A 509 7.88 -24.37 -14.23
C ASP A 509 8.63 -23.06 -13.88
N PRO A 510 9.90 -22.89 -14.33
CA PRO A 510 10.65 -21.66 -14.09
C PRO A 510 9.88 -20.40 -14.54
N ASP A 511 9.04 -20.51 -15.58
CA ASP A 511 8.21 -19.41 -16.05
C ASP A 511 7.10 -19.06 -15.05
N PHE A 512 6.50 -20.05 -14.40
CA PHE A 512 5.53 -19.82 -13.31
C PHE A 512 6.16 -19.01 -12.19
N ILE A 513 7.38 -19.35 -11.78
CA ILE A 513 8.09 -18.65 -10.69
C ILE A 513 8.29 -17.17 -11.04
N VAL A 514 8.82 -16.86 -12.23
CA VAL A 514 9.06 -15.49 -12.68
C VAL A 514 7.74 -14.70 -12.82
N LEU A 515 6.70 -15.33 -13.37
CA LEU A 515 5.39 -14.68 -13.50
C LEU A 515 4.71 -14.48 -12.16
N PHE A 516 4.88 -15.39 -11.21
CA PHE A 516 4.38 -15.25 -9.83
C PHE A 516 5.05 -14.06 -9.13
N GLU A 517 6.37 -13.92 -9.23
CA GLU A 517 7.07 -12.75 -8.70
C GLU A 517 6.56 -11.44 -9.32
N HIS A 518 6.38 -11.41 -10.64
CA HIS A 518 5.78 -10.26 -11.33
C HIS A 518 4.35 -9.98 -10.84
N LEU A 519 3.56 -11.03 -10.60
CA LEU A 519 2.20 -10.91 -10.06
C LEU A 519 2.21 -10.26 -8.67
N ILE A 520 3.07 -10.70 -7.73
CA ILE A 520 3.12 -10.08 -6.38
C ILE A 520 3.58 -8.62 -6.45
N ASN A 521 4.52 -8.30 -7.35
CA ASN A 521 4.97 -6.93 -7.54
C ASN A 521 3.89 -6.04 -8.13
N ILE A 522 3.18 -6.52 -9.15
CA ILE A 522 2.06 -5.80 -9.75
C ILE A 522 0.91 -5.70 -8.74
N PHE A 523 0.68 -6.71 -7.90
CA PHE A 523 -0.30 -6.69 -6.82
C PHE A 523 -0.01 -5.61 -5.76
N ASP A 524 1.25 -5.48 -5.33
CA ASP A 524 1.73 -4.37 -4.47
C ASP A 524 1.45 -3.02 -5.13
N LEU A 525 1.96 -2.83 -6.35
CA LEU A 525 1.93 -1.56 -7.08
C LEU A 525 0.51 -1.12 -7.46
N SER A 526 -0.33 -2.07 -7.88
CA SER A 526 -1.70 -1.80 -8.33
C SER A 526 -2.66 -1.66 -7.17
N ILE A 527 -2.74 -2.63 -6.26
CA ILE A 527 -3.82 -2.69 -5.27
C ILE A 527 -3.35 -2.18 -3.92
N CYS A 528 -2.31 -2.81 -3.33
CA CYS A 528 -1.94 -2.57 -1.95
C CYS A 528 -1.54 -1.11 -1.72
N ARG A 529 -0.66 -0.54 -2.55
CA ARG A 529 -0.28 0.88 -2.43
C ARG A 529 -1.42 1.86 -2.66
N GLN A 530 -2.46 1.49 -3.41
CA GLN A 530 -3.61 2.38 -3.60
C GLN A 530 -4.54 2.32 -2.38
N ILE A 531 -4.71 1.15 -1.77
CA ILE A 531 -5.40 1.00 -0.49
C ILE A 531 -4.66 1.77 0.60
N SER A 532 -3.34 1.58 0.75
CA SER A 532 -2.57 2.32 1.75
C SER A 532 -2.61 3.83 1.54
N LYS A 533 -2.74 4.33 0.30
CA LYS A 533 -2.98 5.76 0.03
C LYS A 533 -4.35 6.21 0.54
N LEU A 534 -5.38 5.39 0.43
CA LEU A 534 -6.70 5.70 1.00
C LEU A 534 -6.63 5.78 2.53
N ASP A 535 -5.87 4.89 3.17
CA ASP A 535 -5.76 4.82 4.62
C ASP A 535 -4.87 5.94 5.17
N SER A 536 -3.77 6.25 4.45
CA SER A 536 -2.79 7.25 4.86
C SER A 536 -3.22 8.70 4.65
N LEU A 537 -4.30 8.98 3.91
CA LEU A 537 -4.87 10.32 3.82
C LEU A 537 -5.70 10.59 5.08
N PRO A 538 -5.14 11.23 6.11
CA PRO A 538 -5.88 11.46 7.32
C PRO A 538 -6.73 12.69 6.99
N LEU A 539 -7.98 12.44 6.61
CA LEU A 539 -8.98 13.49 6.40
C LEU A 539 -8.91 14.51 7.54
N GLN A 540 -8.62 14.07 8.76
CA GLN A 540 -8.42 14.89 9.95
C GLN A 540 -7.17 15.80 9.91
N LEU A 541 -6.01 15.35 9.41
CA LEU A 541 -4.80 16.19 9.30
C LEU A 541 -4.95 17.22 8.18
N ILE A 542 -5.61 16.83 7.09
CA ILE A 542 -6.00 17.76 6.02
C ILE A 542 -7.01 18.76 6.58
N GLU A 543 -8.04 18.33 7.30
CA GLU A 543 -9.01 19.25 7.94
C GLU A 543 -8.31 20.22 8.91
N THR A 544 -7.37 19.74 9.75
CA THR A 544 -6.64 20.58 10.71
C THR A 544 -5.65 21.54 10.04
N PHE A 545 -4.99 21.12 8.95
CA PHE A 545 -4.07 21.99 8.21
C PHE A 545 -4.84 23.03 7.39
N LEU A 546 -5.95 22.60 6.79
CA LEU A 546 -6.78 23.47 5.97
C LEU A 546 -7.58 24.47 6.81
N THR A 547 -7.88 24.22 8.11
CA THR A 547 -8.52 25.23 8.97
C THR A 547 -7.73 26.53 9.10
N TYR A 548 -6.46 26.57 8.68
CA TYR A 548 -5.64 27.78 8.63
C TYR A 548 -5.62 28.48 7.25
N LEU A 549 -6.28 27.93 6.23
CA LEU A 549 -6.41 28.55 4.90
C LEU A 549 -7.70 29.38 4.81
N GLU A 550 -7.72 30.35 3.89
CA GLU A 550 -8.96 31.07 3.56
C GLU A 550 -10.08 30.09 3.18
N PRO A 551 -11.34 30.33 3.61
CA PRO A 551 -12.46 29.40 3.44
C PRO A 551 -12.68 28.91 2.00
N ASP A 552 -12.44 29.77 1.00
CA ASP A 552 -12.64 29.43 -0.41
C ASP A 552 -11.56 28.45 -0.91
N VAL A 553 -10.31 28.62 -0.47
CA VAL A 553 -9.19 27.71 -0.78
C VAL A 553 -9.37 26.38 -0.05
N TYR A 554 -9.85 26.43 1.21
CA TYR A 554 -10.24 25.26 1.99
C TYR A 554 -11.27 24.41 1.26
N GLN A 555 -12.35 25.05 0.77
CA GLN A 555 -13.46 24.36 0.13
C GLN A 555 -13.03 23.75 -1.22
N GLY A 556 -12.20 24.45 -1.99
CA GLY A 556 -11.62 23.93 -3.24
C GLY A 556 -10.74 22.68 -3.00
N LEU A 557 -9.77 22.76 -2.09
CA LEU A 557 -8.83 21.66 -1.81
C LEU A 557 -9.53 20.44 -1.17
N CYS A 558 -10.45 20.68 -0.22
CA CYS A 558 -11.27 19.61 0.36
C CYS A 558 -12.08 18.89 -0.71
N THR A 559 -12.66 19.64 -1.66
CA THR A 559 -13.46 19.07 -2.74
C THR A 559 -12.58 18.23 -3.66
N ILE A 560 -11.40 18.73 -4.06
CA ILE A 560 -10.46 17.98 -4.92
C ILE A 560 -9.99 16.69 -4.26
N GLU A 561 -9.54 16.72 -3.01
CA GLU A 561 -9.07 15.50 -2.33
C GLU A 561 -10.22 14.52 -2.05
N ARG A 562 -11.41 15.00 -1.66
CA ARG A 562 -12.59 14.14 -1.52
C ARG A 562 -13.01 13.53 -2.85
N LEU A 563 -12.91 14.26 -3.97
CA LEU A 563 -13.19 13.75 -5.31
C LEU A 563 -12.15 12.71 -5.75
N LYS A 564 -10.87 12.92 -5.44
CA LYS A 564 -9.81 11.91 -5.67
C LYS A 564 -10.07 10.64 -4.87
N ILE A 565 -10.32 10.76 -3.55
CA ILE A 565 -10.62 9.61 -2.68
C ILE A 565 -11.88 8.89 -3.18
N ARG A 566 -12.96 9.62 -3.47
CA ARG A 566 -14.20 9.03 -4.02
C ARG A 566 -13.95 8.37 -5.36
N SER A 567 -13.14 8.96 -6.23
CA SER A 567 -12.79 8.37 -7.51
C SER A 567 -11.98 7.10 -7.33
N ILE A 568 -10.99 7.07 -6.45
CA ILE A 568 -10.17 5.89 -6.16
C ILE A 568 -11.02 4.80 -5.52
N LYS A 569 -11.87 5.13 -4.53
CA LYS A 569 -12.81 4.18 -3.92
C LYS A 569 -13.81 3.63 -4.93
N LYS A 570 -14.35 4.49 -5.80
CA LYS A 570 -15.27 4.07 -6.86
C LYS A 570 -14.56 3.19 -7.88
N GLU A 571 -13.36 3.57 -8.33
CA GLU A 571 -12.56 2.77 -9.26
C GLU A 571 -12.14 1.44 -8.63
N LEU A 572 -11.74 1.42 -7.35
CA LEU A 572 -11.53 0.18 -6.61
C LEU A 572 -12.81 -0.64 -6.53
N ASN A 573 -13.96 -0.08 -6.13
CA ASN A 573 -15.20 -0.85 -6.03
C ASN A 573 -15.75 -1.35 -7.38
N GLU A 574 -15.60 -0.56 -8.44
CA GLU A 574 -16.06 -0.90 -9.80
C GLU A 574 -15.08 -1.80 -10.55
N GLU A 575 -13.78 -1.72 -10.28
CA GLU A 575 -12.77 -2.57 -10.92
C GLU A 575 -12.48 -3.84 -10.09
N LEU A 576 -12.56 -3.79 -8.75
CA LEU A 576 -12.52 -4.96 -7.86
C LEU A 576 -13.76 -5.84 -7.94
N ILE A 577 -14.52 -5.77 -9.03
CA ILE A 577 -15.58 -6.74 -9.34
C ILE A 577 -15.02 -8.19 -9.31
N SER A 578 -13.70 -8.39 -9.51
CA SER A 578 -13.03 -9.67 -9.23
C SER A 578 -12.37 -9.72 -7.85
N THR A 579 -13.15 -9.60 -6.76
CA THR A 579 -12.68 -9.93 -5.39
C THR A 579 -12.01 -11.30 -5.33
N ASP A 580 -12.40 -12.19 -6.24
CA ASP A 580 -11.91 -13.56 -6.33
C ASP A 580 -10.42 -13.63 -6.65
N TYR A 581 -9.89 -12.83 -7.59
CA TYR A 581 -8.45 -12.84 -7.88
C TYR A 581 -7.62 -12.24 -6.76
N VAL A 582 -8.10 -11.16 -6.14
CA VAL A 582 -7.44 -10.57 -4.96
C VAL A 582 -7.40 -11.58 -3.82
N TRP A 583 -8.51 -12.25 -3.56
CA TRP A 583 -8.60 -13.29 -2.54
C TRP A 583 -7.74 -14.51 -2.89
N LEU A 584 -7.69 -14.92 -4.15
CA LEU A 584 -6.88 -16.05 -4.62
C LEU A 584 -5.39 -15.79 -4.38
N VAL A 585 -4.89 -14.62 -4.80
CA VAL A 585 -3.50 -14.21 -4.57
C VAL A 585 -3.21 -14.08 -3.07
N PHE A 586 -4.10 -13.42 -2.31
CA PHE A 586 -3.98 -13.33 -0.85
C PHE A 586 -3.89 -14.72 -0.20
N SER A 587 -4.81 -15.62 -0.51
CA SER A 587 -4.87 -16.98 0.05
C SER A 587 -3.63 -17.78 -0.29
N PHE A 588 -3.13 -17.67 -1.53
CA PHE A 588 -1.89 -18.32 -1.95
C PHE A 588 -0.69 -17.77 -1.19
N MET A 589 -0.56 -16.44 -1.05
CA MET A 589 0.51 -15.80 -0.27
C MET A 589 0.46 -16.21 1.21
N VAL A 590 -0.72 -16.23 1.82
CA VAL A 590 -0.90 -16.67 3.22
C VAL A 590 -0.42 -18.10 3.40
N ARG A 591 -0.76 -19.02 2.50
CA ARG A 591 -0.25 -20.40 2.55
C ARG A 591 1.26 -20.46 2.39
N TYR A 592 1.82 -19.67 1.47
CA TYR A 592 3.27 -19.62 1.25
C TYR A 592 4.02 -19.11 2.49
N ILE A 593 3.55 -18.01 3.10
CA ILE A 593 4.11 -17.48 4.35
C ILE A 593 3.94 -18.50 5.48
N ASN A 594 2.80 -19.17 5.58
CA ASN A 594 2.58 -20.20 6.59
C ASN A 594 3.57 -21.36 6.44
N ARG A 595 3.83 -21.81 5.20
CA ARG A 595 4.83 -22.85 4.91
C ARG A 595 6.22 -22.42 5.38
N ILE A 596 6.60 -21.17 5.15
CA ILE A 596 7.90 -20.64 5.60
C ILE A 596 7.97 -20.62 7.12
N ILE A 597 6.90 -20.19 7.81
CA ILE A 597 6.84 -20.12 9.28
C ILE A 597 6.81 -21.50 9.93
N LEU A 598 6.23 -22.50 9.27
CA LEU A 598 6.20 -23.89 9.74
C LEU A 598 7.47 -24.67 9.36
N ASN A 599 8.39 -24.07 8.61
CA ASN A 599 9.66 -24.71 8.28
C ASN A 599 10.48 -24.95 9.57
N PRO A 600 11.11 -26.13 9.74
CA PRO A 600 11.97 -26.42 10.89
C PRO A 600 13.08 -25.38 11.08
N ASN A 601 13.60 -24.84 9.98
CA ASN A 601 14.56 -23.75 10.00
C ASN A 601 13.81 -22.41 10.02
N TYR A 602 13.49 -21.94 11.22
CA TYR A 602 12.73 -20.70 11.42
C TYR A 602 13.44 -19.46 10.86
N GLU A 603 14.74 -19.51 10.58
CA GLU A 603 15.50 -18.35 10.07
C GLU A 603 15.07 -17.90 8.67
N TYR A 604 14.43 -18.76 7.87
CA TYR A 604 13.87 -18.36 6.56
C TYR A 604 12.91 -17.16 6.66
N ILE A 605 12.25 -16.99 7.81
CA ILE A 605 11.34 -15.89 8.08
C ILE A 605 12.02 -14.52 7.89
N TYR A 606 13.29 -14.43 8.24
CA TYR A 606 14.07 -13.20 8.20
C TYR A 606 14.42 -12.78 6.77
N PHE A 607 14.39 -13.73 5.82
CA PHE A 607 14.64 -13.47 4.41
C PHE A 607 13.38 -13.09 3.63
N ILE A 608 12.17 -13.22 4.22
CA ILE A 608 10.94 -12.75 3.56
C ILE A 608 11.03 -11.24 3.35
N TYR A 609 10.77 -10.79 2.13
CA TYR A 609 10.61 -9.37 1.87
C TYR A 609 9.35 -8.82 2.56
N ASP A 610 9.47 -7.66 3.19
CA ASP A 610 8.41 -6.96 3.92
C ASP A 610 7.07 -6.88 3.15
N TYR A 611 7.11 -6.61 1.84
CA TYR A 611 5.92 -6.44 1.02
C TYR A 611 5.08 -7.70 0.89
N TYR A 612 5.64 -8.92 1.04
CA TYR A 612 4.79 -10.13 1.07
C TYR A 612 3.80 -10.06 2.24
N LEU A 613 4.30 -9.69 3.42
CA LEU A 613 3.48 -9.59 4.60
C LEU A 613 2.62 -8.31 4.60
N ASN A 614 3.20 -7.17 4.24
CA ASN A 614 2.49 -5.89 4.21
C ASN A 614 1.34 -5.91 3.20
N ASN A 615 1.50 -6.57 2.04
CA ASN A 615 0.41 -6.76 1.09
C ASN A 615 -0.71 -7.59 1.70
N CYS A 616 -0.39 -8.73 2.34
CA CYS A 616 -1.40 -9.54 3.01
C CYS A 616 -2.14 -8.76 4.11
N ILE A 617 -1.42 -7.98 4.93
CA ILE A 617 -2.02 -7.14 5.98
C ILE A 617 -2.96 -6.09 5.36
N THR A 618 -2.49 -5.35 4.37
CA THR A 618 -3.26 -4.29 3.70
C THR A 618 -4.57 -4.82 3.13
N ILE A 619 -4.51 -5.98 2.45
CA ILE A 619 -5.68 -6.61 1.84
C ILE A 619 -6.62 -7.19 2.89
N PHE A 620 -6.07 -7.78 3.94
CA PHE A 620 -6.88 -8.31 5.04
C PHE A 620 -7.63 -7.20 5.79
N ASN A 621 -6.95 -6.09 6.11
CA ASN A 621 -7.57 -4.91 6.71
C ASN A 621 -8.68 -4.35 5.79
N TYR A 622 -8.39 -4.22 4.49
CA TYR A 622 -9.38 -3.77 3.52
C TYR A 622 -10.64 -4.65 3.53
N PHE A 623 -10.48 -5.97 3.53
CA PHE A 623 -11.63 -6.88 3.61
C PHE A 623 -12.31 -6.87 4.97
N ALA A 624 -11.58 -6.73 6.08
CA ALA A 624 -12.16 -6.63 7.41
C ALA A 624 -13.07 -5.40 7.55
N GLU A 625 -12.68 -4.28 6.94
CA GLU A 625 -13.47 -3.05 6.94
C GLU A 625 -14.63 -3.07 5.93
N ASN A 626 -14.38 -3.55 4.71
CA ASN A 626 -15.32 -3.36 3.58
C ASN A 626 -16.14 -4.61 3.24
N ASN A 627 -15.68 -5.83 3.59
CA ASN A 627 -16.35 -7.08 3.25
C ASN A 627 -16.04 -8.20 4.27
N LEU A 628 -16.41 -7.98 5.53
CA LEU A 628 -16.17 -8.95 6.60
C LEU A 628 -16.82 -10.31 6.33
N SER A 629 -17.94 -10.35 5.60
CA SER A 629 -18.58 -11.59 5.15
C SER A 629 -17.69 -12.46 4.28
N LEU A 630 -16.83 -11.87 3.44
CA LEU A 630 -15.88 -12.62 2.62
C LEU A 630 -14.83 -13.30 3.50
N LEU A 631 -14.31 -12.63 4.54
CA LEU A 631 -13.33 -13.22 5.46
C LEU A 631 -13.90 -14.38 6.29
N LEU A 632 -15.17 -14.26 6.66
CA LEU A 632 -15.86 -15.19 7.55
C LEU A 632 -16.66 -16.28 6.81
N SER A 633 -16.62 -16.30 5.48
CA SER A 633 -17.30 -17.35 4.71
C SER A 633 -16.64 -18.71 5.01
N ALA A 634 -17.43 -19.79 4.96
CA ALA A 634 -16.96 -21.13 5.30
C ALA A 634 -15.75 -21.59 4.45
N SER A 635 -15.71 -21.20 3.17
CA SER A 635 -14.59 -21.49 2.26
C SER A 635 -13.31 -20.74 2.61
N ASN A 636 -13.43 -19.58 3.25
CA ASN A 636 -12.34 -18.64 3.50
C ASN A 636 -11.82 -18.69 4.93
N LEU A 637 -12.63 -19.20 5.86
CA LEU A 637 -12.33 -19.27 7.29
C LEU A 637 -10.97 -19.91 7.59
N LYS A 638 -10.59 -20.97 6.87
CA LYS A 638 -9.28 -21.63 7.04
C LYS A 638 -8.11 -20.69 6.71
N THR A 639 -8.20 -19.96 5.60
CA THR A 639 -7.17 -18.99 5.21
C THR A 639 -7.13 -17.82 6.19
N THR A 640 -8.29 -17.31 6.61
CA THR A 640 -8.41 -16.24 7.63
C THR A 640 -7.76 -16.67 8.95
N ALA A 641 -8.09 -17.85 9.46
CA ALA A 641 -7.50 -18.45 10.66
C ALA A 641 -5.97 -18.63 10.55
N THR A 642 -5.51 -19.09 9.38
CA THR A 642 -4.08 -19.26 9.09
C THR A 642 -3.36 -17.91 9.10
N PHE A 643 -3.93 -16.89 8.48
CA PHE A 643 -3.35 -15.56 8.44
C PHE A 643 -3.28 -14.91 9.83
N LEU A 644 -4.32 -15.05 10.65
CA LEU A 644 -4.27 -14.58 12.05
C LEU A 644 -3.16 -15.29 12.83
N THR A 645 -3.05 -16.61 12.68
CA THR A 645 -1.95 -17.38 13.29
C THR A 645 -0.58 -16.86 12.85
N ILE A 646 -0.43 -16.50 11.57
CA ILE A 646 0.79 -15.89 11.03
C ILE A 646 1.08 -14.55 11.73
N LEU A 647 0.11 -13.64 11.80
CA LEU A 647 0.31 -12.31 12.39
C LEU A 647 0.80 -12.42 13.84
N PHE A 648 0.18 -13.30 14.63
CA PHE A 648 0.59 -13.51 16.02
C PHE A 648 1.94 -14.20 16.17
N LYS A 649 2.28 -15.15 15.28
CA LYS A 649 3.61 -15.77 15.27
C LYS A 649 4.71 -14.79 14.83
N LEU A 650 4.37 -13.82 13.99
CA LEU A 650 5.30 -12.81 13.50
C LEU A 650 5.42 -11.60 14.43
N ASN A 651 4.42 -11.36 15.27
CA ASN A 651 4.46 -10.30 16.27
C ASN A 651 5.71 -10.50 17.14
N ASN A 652 6.54 -9.46 17.23
CA ASN A 652 7.84 -9.45 17.91
C ASN A 652 8.98 -10.26 17.26
N HIS A 653 8.77 -10.84 16.08
CA HIS A 653 9.82 -11.50 15.28
C HIS A 653 10.26 -10.69 14.06
N VAL A 654 9.55 -9.61 13.73
CA VAL A 654 9.93 -8.69 12.65
C VAL A 654 10.85 -7.60 13.19
N VAL A 655 12.02 -7.43 12.58
CA VAL A 655 13.03 -6.41 12.92
C VAL A 655 12.63 -5.04 12.37
N ASP A 656 12.01 -5.00 11.19
CA ASP A 656 11.51 -3.74 10.65
C ASP A 656 10.37 -3.17 11.52
N ARG A 657 10.61 -1.99 12.09
CA ARG A 657 9.67 -1.34 13.01
C ARG A 657 8.36 -0.97 12.33
N THR A 658 8.39 -0.63 11.04
CA THR A 658 7.18 -0.21 10.33
C THR A 658 6.23 -1.37 10.12
N THR A 659 6.74 -2.52 9.66
CA THR A 659 5.99 -3.77 9.53
C THR A 659 5.59 -4.33 10.90
N SER A 660 6.46 -4.26 11.92
CA SER A 660 6.08 -4.69 13.28
C SER A 660 4.90 -3.88 13.81
N ASN A 661 4.94 -2.55 13.70
CA ASN A 661 3.84 -1.68 14.12
C ASN A 661 2.56 -1.94 13.30
N LEU A 662 2.70 -2.22 12.00
CA LEU A 662 1.57 -2.58 11.14
C LEU A 662 0.93 -3.89 11.61
N ILE A 663 1.71 -4.93 11.93
CA ILE A 663 1.20 -6.20 12.50
C ILE A 663 0.43 -5.94 13.79
N SER A 664 1.03 -5.22 14.74
CA SER A 664 0.38 -5.00 16.04
C SER A 664 -0.88 -4.16 15.92
N THR A 665 -0.87 -3.12 15.07
CA THR A 665 -2.06 -2.28 14.80
C THR A 665 -3.17 -3.11 14.17
N THR A 666 -2.85 -3.94 13.17
CA THR A 666 -3.82 -4.85 12.55
C THR A 666 -4.39 -5.82 13.57
N ILE A 667 -3.56 -6.44 14.41
CA ILE A 667 -4.06 -7.33 15.46
C ILE A 667 -5.06 -6.59 16.38
N ILE A 668 -4.71 -5.38 16.81
CA ILE A 668 -5.57 -4.54 17.66
C ILE A 668 -6.91 -4.27 16.96
N GLU A 669 -6.89 -3.81 15.70
CA GLU A 669 -8.10 -3.54 14.91
C GLU A 669 -9.00 -4.76 14.77
N LEU A 670 -8.40 -5.94 14.57
CA LEU A 670 -9.12 -7.20 14.41
C LEU A 670 -9.74 -7.70 15.72
N LEU A 671 -9.09 -7.45 16.85
CA LEU A 671 -9.62 -7.79 18.18
C LEU A 671 -10.86 -6.96 18.53
N TYR A 672 -11.05 -5.78 17.95
CA TYR A 672 -12.30 -5.04 18.07
C TYR A 672 -13.47 -5.68 17.31
N ILE A 673 -13.20 -6.60 16.38
CA ILE A 673 -14.23 -7.31 15.62
C ILE A 673 -14.63 -8.59 16.37
N LYS A 674 -15.77 -8.55 17.07
CA LYS A 674 -16.28 -9.65 17.92
C LYS A 674 -16.24 -11.04 17.25
N ASN A 675 -16.59 -11.14 15.97
CA ASN A 675 -16.59 -12.43 15.26
C ASN A 675 -15.16 -12.99 15.07
N ILE A 676 -14.19 -12.12 14.78
CA ILE A 676 -12.79 -12.53 14.61
C ILE A 676 -12.22 -12.95 15.94
N LEU A 677 -12.53 -12.21 17.01
CA LEU A 677 -12.13 -12.56 18.36
C LEU A 677 -12.61 -13.97 18.78
N VAL A 678 -13.89 -14.30 18.52
CA VAL A 678 -14.43 -15.66 18.80
C VAL A 678 -13.73 -16.73 17.97
N MET A 679 -13.40 -16.44 16.71
CA MET A 679 -12.65 -17.37 15.86
C MET A 679 -11.22 -17.57 16.38
N MET A 680 -10.53 -16.48 16.76
CA MET A 680 -9.16 -16.52 17.26
C MET A 680 -9.02 -17.40 18.49
N HIS A 681 -9.97 -17.28 19.40
CA HIS A 681 -10.05 -18.09 20.60
C HIS A 681 -10.05 -19.60 20.30
N ASN A 682 -10.67 -20.02 19.20
CA ASN A 682 -10.77 -21.42 18.81
C ASN A 682 -9.56 -21.91 17.98
N LEU A 683 -8.55 -21.06 17.76
CA LEU A 683 -7.35 -21.46 17.04
C LEU A 683 -6.48 -22.37 17.93
N PRO A 684 -5.99 -23.52 17.44
CA PRO A 684 -5.07 -24.38 18.19
C PRO A 684 -3.77 -23.68 18.60
N SER A 685 -3.38 -22.64 17.86
CA SER A 685 -2.19 -21.82 18.11
C SER A 685 -2.39 -20.75 19.18
N PHE A 686 -3.62 -20.56 19.68
CA PHE A 686 -3.96 -19.47 20.60
C PHE A 686 -3.13 -19.47 21.90
N PRO A 687 -2.95 -20.61 22.62
CA PRO A 687 -2.08 -20.63 23.81
C PRO A 687 -0.63 -20.22 23.54
N THR A 688 -0.03 -20.76 22.46
CA THR A 688 1.33 -20.41 22.03
C THR A 688 1.44 -18.93 21.68
N MET A 689 0.40 -18.38 21.05
CA MET A 689 0.31 -16.97 20.73
C MET A 689 0.29 -16.10 22.00
N ILE A 690 -0.50 -16.45 23.02
CA ILE A 690 -0.50 -15.71 24.30
C ILE A 690 0.89 -15.74 24.95
N LYS A 691 1.53 -16.91 24.95
CA LYS A 691 2.90 -17.06 25.47
C LYS A 691 3.91 -16.19 24.71
N ASN A 692 3.81 -16.11 23.39
CA ASN A 692 4.68 -15.28 22.55
C ASN A 692 4.50 -13.77 22.81
N LEU A 693 3.27 -13.31 23.02
CA LEU A 693 3.01 -11.92 23.41
C LEU A 693 3.68 -11.59 24.76
N LEU A 694 3.65 -12.51 25.74
CA LEU A 694 4.30 -12.31 27.04
C LEU A 694 5.84 -12.30 26.94
N LEU A 695 6.43 -13.07 26.03
CA LEU A 695 7.89 -13.16 25.89
C LEU A 695 8.54 -11.82 25.53
N LYS A 696 7.91 -11.02 24.67
CA LYS A 696 8.43 -9.73 24.18
C LYS A 696 7.44 -8.57 24.39
N LEU A 697 6.74 -8.60 25.53
CA LEU A 697 5.72 -7.63 25.89
C LEU A 697 6.18 -6.17 25.75
N ASP A 698 5.77 -5.53 24.66
CA ASP A 698 5.97 -4.11 24.36
C ASP A 698 4.64 -3.32 24.47
N GLU A 699 4.65 -2.02 24.14
CA GLU A 699 3.45 -1.17 24.27
C GLU A 699 2.23 -1.64 23.48
N PRO A 700 2.35 -2.00 22.18
CA PRO A 700 1.22 -2.54 21.43
C PRO A 700 0.70 -3.86 22.01
N ASP A 701 1.58 -4.71 22.54
CA ASP A 701 1.21 -6.00 23.11
C ASP A 701 0.33 -5.85 24.34
N ILE A 702 0.53 -4.81 25.15
CA ILE A 702 -0.31 -4.54 26.32
C ILE A 702 -1.71 -4.16 25.87
N VAL A 703 -1.84 -3.36 24.80
CA VAL A 703 -3.16 -3.04 24.23
C VAL A 703 -3.85 -4.30 23.72
N ILE A 704 -3.12 -5.18 23.02
CA ILE A 704 -3.61 -6.49 22.57
C ILE A 704 -4.09 -7.33 23.77
N PHE A 705 -3.27 -7.44 24.82
CA PHE A 705 -3.62 -8.15 26.06
C PHE A 705 -4.88 -7.58 26.69
N THR A 706 -4.92 -6.27 26.87
CA THR A 706 -6.04 -5.56 27.45
C THR A 706 -7.35 -5.81 26.68
N LEU A 707 -7.32 -5.83 25.34
CA LEU A 707 -8.49 -6.15 24.53
C LEU A 707 -8.95 -7.60 24.68
N LEU A 708 -8.00 -8.54 24.71
CA LEU A 708 -8.31 -9.95 24.98
C LEU A 708 -8.95 -10.12 26.37
N PHE A 709 -8.50 -9.38 27.37
CA PHE A 709 -9.07 -9.40 28.72
C PHE A 709 -10.46 -8.76 28.82
N ASP A 710 -10.65 -7.58 28.22
CA ASP A 710 -11.93 -6.86 28.23
C ASP A 710 -13.06 -7.69 27.62
N SER A 711 -12.72 -8.57 26.68
CA SER A 711 -13.70 -9.48 26.08
C SER A 711 -14.18 -10.59 27.01
N SER A 712 -13.53 -10.79 28.17
CA SER A 712 -13.89 -11.75 29.22
C SER A 712 -14.05 -13.19 28.73
N LEU A 713 -13.24 -13.60 27.74
CA LEU A 713 -13.27 -14.95 27.19
C LEU A 713 -12.74 -15.97 28.22
N PRO A 714 -13.59 -16.87 28.76
CA PRO A 714 -13.19 -17.74 29.86
C PRO A 714 -11.94 -18.60 29.56
N PRO A 715 -11.78 -19.23 28.38
CA PRO A 715 -10.60 -20.07 28.16
C PRO A 715 -9.32 -19.29 27.91
N PHE A 716 -9.38 -18.02 27.49
CA PHE A 716 -8.22 -17.13 27.52
C PHE A 716 -7.77 -16.85 28.95
N LEU A 717 -8.72 -16.56 29.84
CA LEU A 717 -8.43 -16.34 31.27
C LEU A 717 -7.80 -17.58 31.91
N ASN A 718 -8.35 -18.76 31.63
CA ASN A 718 -7.83 -20.03 32.14
C ASN A 718 -6.40 -20.31 31.64
N GLU A 719 -6.12 -20.05 30.35
CA GLU A 719 -4.80 -20.30 29.79
C GLU A 719 -3.76 -19.30 30.33
N ILE A 720 -4.14 -18.03 30.54
CA ILE A 720 -3.24 -17.06 31.18
C ILE A 720 -2.94 -17.44 32.62
N GLU A 721 -3.96 -17.82 33.39
CA GLU A 721 -3.79 -18.26 34.77
C GLU A 721 -2.78 -19.41 34.83
N LYS A 722 -2.95 -20.40 33.95
CA LYS A 722 -2.02 -21.51 33.81
C LYS A 722 -0.60 -21.04 33.45
N ILE A 723 -0.44 -20.15 32.46
CA ILE A 723 0.88 -19.64 32.05
C ILE A 723 1.58 -18.90 33.20
N PHE A 724 0.84 -18.11 33.99
CA PHE A 724 1.39 -17.38 35.13
C PHE A 724 1.74 -18.29 36.31
N GLN A 725 0.95 -19.33 36.54
CA GLN A 725 1.27 -20.37 37.54
C GLN A 725 2.52 -21.17 37.14
N GLU A 726 2.66 -21.50 35.84
CA GLU A 726 3.83 -22.22 35.33
C GLU A 726 5.10 -21.36 35.30
N ASN A 727 4.96 -20.04 35.08
CA ASN A 727 6.09 -19.12 35.00
C ASN A 727 5.71 -17.68 35.41
N GLY A 728 5.93 -17.38 36.70
CA GLY A 728 5.64 -16.06 37.28
C GLY A 728 6.36 -14.90 36.58
N ILE A 729 7.51 -15.12 35.93
CA ILE A 729 8.27 -14.06 35.24
C ILE A 729 7.39 -13.32 34.21
N PHE A 730 6.45 -14.02 33.56
CA PHE A 730 5.52 -13.39 32.62
C PHE A 730 4.53 -12.44 33.30
N LEU A 731 3.99 -12.82 34.47
CA LEU A 731 3.15 -11.94 35.28
C LEU A 731 3.94 -10.71 35.72
N LEU A 732 5.21 -10.89 36.10
CA LEU A 732 6.06 -9.79 36.56
C LEU A 732 6.32 -8.80 35.44
N LYS A 733 6.63 -9.31 34.25
CA LYS A 733 6.83 -8.50 33.06
C LYS A 733 5.57 -7.72 32.69
N LEU A 734 4.40 -8.38 32.71
CA LEU A 734 3.11 -7.73 32.46
C LEU A 734 2.82 -6.62 33.47
N LEU A 735 3.00 -6.87 34.77
CA LEU A 735 2.77 -5.88 35.82
C LEU A 735 3.71 -4.69 35.69
N LYS A 736 5.02 -4.92 35.48
CA LYS A 736 6.00 -3.85 35.25
C LYS A 736 5.59 -2.97 34.07
N CYS A 737 5.15 -3.58 32.99
CA CYS A 737 4.70 -2.88 31.81
C CYS A 737 3.41 -2.07 32.06
N LEU A 738 2.38 -2.67 32.68
CA LEU A 738 1.16 -1.96 33.08
C LEU A 738 1.45 -0.77 33.99
N TYR A 739 2.29 -0.96 34.99
CA TYR A 739 2.70 0.08 35.94
C TYR A 739 3.46 1.22 35.28
N SER A 740 4.26 0.92 34.26
CA SER A 740 4.94 1.96 33.49
C SER A 740 4.01 2.77 32.60
N GLN A 741 2.92 2.17 32.09
CA GLN A 741 2.05 2.78 31.08
C GLN A 741 0.82 3.48 31.60
N ILE A 742 0.20 2.94 32.66
CA ILE A 742 -0.99 3.55 33.28
C ILE A 742 -0.73 5.05 33.58
N PRO A 743 0.41 5.45 34.19
CA PRO A 743 0.73 6.85 34.41
C PRO A 743 0.96 7.70 33.17
N GLN A 744 1.38 7.10 32.05
CA GLN A 744 1.76 7.79 30.81
C GLN A 744 0.57 8.01 29.88
N SER A 745 -0.49 7.21 30.03
CA SER A 745 -1.68 7.21 29.18
C SER A 745 -2.60 8.42 29.44
N LYS A 746 -2.18 9.61 28.98
CA LYS A 746 -3.01 10.85 29.03
C LYS A 746 -4.33 10.73 28.25
N LYS A 747 -4.49 9.71 27.38
CA LYS A 747 -5.73 9.39 26.68
C LYS A 747 -6.57 8.40 27.52
N ASN A 748 -7.67 8.89 28.08
CA ASN A 748 -8.45 8.19 29.10
C ASN A 748 -8.94 6.77 28.72
N SER A 749 -9.16 6.44 27.44
CA SER A 749 -9.79 5.17 27.05
C SER A 749 -8.89 3.95 27.19
N ILE A 750 -7.58 4.08 26.97
CA ILE A 750 -6.65 2.94 27.07
C ILE A 750 -6.32 2.68 28.54
N ALA A 751 -6.14 3.75 29.32
CA ALA A 751 -5.90 3.69 30.76
C ALA A 751 -6.98 2.86 31.47
N SER A 752 -8.25 3.09 31.15
CA SER A 752 -9.36 2.39 31.81
C SER A 752 -9.32 0.87 31.60
N SER A 753 -9.01 0.43 30.39
CA SER A 753 -8.95 -1.00 30.10
C SER A 753 -7.72 -1.66 30.72
N GLN A 754 -6.58 -0.97 30.75
CA GLN A 754 -5.37 -1.43 31.46
C GLN A 754 -5.61 -1.54 32.98
N ILE A 755 -6.38 -0.62 33.55
CA ILE A 755 -6.73 -0.65 34.98
C ILE A 755 -7.74 -1.78 35.25
N ASN A 756 -8.70 -2.03 34.36
CA ASN A 756 -9.58 -3.20 34.47
C ASN A 756 -8.78 -4.52 34.47
N LEU A 757 -7.79 -4.63 33.59
CA LEU A 757 -6.85 -5.76 33.57
C LEU A 757 -6.12 -5.89 34.91
N LEU A 758 -5.54 -4.81 35.42
CA LEU A 758 -4.87 -4.84 36.73
C LEU A 758 -5.83 -5.20 37.88
N SER A 759 -7.07 -4.73 37.84
CA SER A 759 -8.13 -5.14 38.77
C SER A 759 -8.44 -6.63 38.69
N TYR A 760 -8.53 -7.18 37.48
CA TYR A 760 -8.71 -8.60 37.29
C TYR A 760 -7.53 -9.41 37.87
N LEU A 761 -6.29 -9.01 37.57
CA LEU A 761 -5.09 -9.69 38.07
C LEU A 761 -5.02 -9.65 39.59
N SER A 762 -5.28 -8.49 40.20
CA SER A 762 -5.32 -8.36 41.67
C SER A 762 -6.40 -9.21 42.32
N LYS A 763 -7.54 -9.44 41.65
CA LYS A 763 -8.64 -10.24 42.20
C LYS A 763 -8.34 -11.74 42.17
N ASN A 764 -7.84 -12.23 41.04
CA ASN A 764 -7.73 -13.68 40.79
C ASN A 764 -6.31 -14.21 41.04
N MET A 765 -5.29 -13.36 40.92
CA MET A 765 -3.87 -13.71 41.05
C MET A 765 -3.20 -13.04 42.26
N SER A 766 -3.95 -12.57 43.25
CA SER A 766 -3.38 -11.96 44.47
C SER A 766 -2.38 -12.87 45.17
N HIS A 767 -2.64 -14.19 45.18
CA HIS A 767 -1.72 -15.16 45.75
C HIS A 767 -0.36 -15.18 45.05
N LEU A 768 -0.33 -15.24 43.72
CA LEU A 768 0.92 -15.19 42.95
C LEU A 768 1.67 -13.87 43.12
N ILE A 769 0.94 -12.75 43.25
CA ILE A 769 1.53 -11.41 43.36
C ILE A 769 2.06 -11.12 44.76
N LEU A 770 1.39 -11.60 45.81
CA LEU A 770 1.71 -11.24 47.18
C LEU A 770 2.59 -12.27 47.91
N GLU A 771 2.63 -13.52 47.44
CA GLU A 771 3.53 -14.54 48.01
C GLU A 771 4.97 -14.41 47.51
N ASP A 772 5.21 -13.71 46.40
CA ASP A 772 6.55 -13.40 45.89
C ASP A 772 6.95 -11.95 46.23
N GLU A 773 8.04 -11.82 46.99
CA GLU A 773 8.52 -10.54 47.52
C GLU A 773 8.85 -9.52 46.42
N THR A 774 9.29 -9.99 45.26
CA THR A 774 9.65 -9.11 44.12
C THR A 774 8.42 -8.45 43.55
N PHE A 775 7.34 -9.22 43.38
CA PHE A 775 6.07 -8.69 42.91
C PHE A 775 5.44 -7.75 43.92
N LEU A 776 5.47 -8.13 45.20
CA LEU A 776 4.96 -7.32 46.29
C LEU A 776 5.64 -5.95 46.35
N PHE A 777 6.98 -5.93 46.22
CA PHE A 777 7.77 -4.71 46.19
C PHE A 777 7.44 -3.84 44.97
N ILE A 778 7.45 -4.40 43.76
CA ILE A 778 7.15 -3.66 42.52
C ILE A 778 5.72 -3.08 42.56
N THR A 779 4.77 -3.87 43.06
CA THR A 779 3.38 -3.45 43.25
C THR A 779 3.31 -2.29 44.24
N GLY A 780 3.94 -2.41 45.41
CA GLY A 780 4.02 -1.34 46.41
C GLY A 780 4.59 -0.04 45.83
N GLN A 781 5.74 -0.12 45.14
CA GLN A 781 6.39 1.03 44.51
C GLN A 781 5.51 1.73 43.47
N PHE A 782 4.74 0.99 42.68
CA PHE A 782 3.79 1.59 41.74
C PHE A 782 2.70 2.39 42.45
N TYR A 783 2.09 1.84 43.50
CA TYR A 783 1.07 2.55 44.27
C TYR A 783 1.64 3.78 44.98
N LEU A 784 2.84 3.68 45.54
CA LEU A 784 3.57 4.79 46.13
C LEU A 784 3.80 5.90 45.09
N TYR A 785 4.24 5.57 43.88
CA TYR A 785 4.42 6.52 42.80
C TYR A 785 3.11 7.26 42.45
N ILE A 786 1.98 6.55 42.37
CA ILE A 786 0.67 7.17 42.13
C ILE A 786 0.31 8.13 43.28
N PHE A 787 0.55 7.74 44.54
CA PHE A 787 0.29 8.59 45.71
C PHE A 787 1.15 9.84 45.73
N GLU A 788 2.45 9.71 45.41
CA GLU A 788 3.35 10.86 45.28
C GLU A 788 2.87 11.83 44.21
N LYS A 789 2.42 11.33 43.05
CA LYS A 789 1.91 12.20 41.98
C LYS A 789 0.61 12.90 42.34
N ILE A 790 -0.29 12.28 43.09
CA ILE A 790 -1.48 12.95 43.64
C ILE A 790 -1.09 14.06 44.61
N ASN A 791 -0.05 13.83 45.42
CA ASN A 791 0.39 14.77 46.44
C ASN A 791 1.26 15.92 45.89
N MET A 792 1.98 15.71 44.79
CA MET A 792 2.95 16.68 44.24
C MET A 792 2.52 17.34 42.91
N GLY A 793 1.54 16.78 42.19
CA GLY A 793 1.11 17.29 40.89
C GLY A 793 0.41 18.65 40.96
N ASN A 794 0.46 19.42 39.87
CA ASN A 794 -0.41 20.58 39.68
C ASN A 794 -1.90 20.14 39.63
N ASP A 795 -2.85 21.07 39.72
CA ASP A 795 -4.29 20.71 39.82
C ASP A 795 -4.76 19.76 38.70
N ILE A 796 -4.23 19.92 37.48
CA ILE A 796 -4.56 19.09 36.32
C ILE A 796 -3.97 17.67 36.46
N GLU A 797 -2.69 17.55 36.82
CA GLU A 797 -2.04 16.27 37.06
C GLU A 797 -2.64 15.55 38.27
N LYS A 798 -2.95 16.30 39.32
CA LYS A 798 -3.58 15.80 40.53
C LYS A 798 -4.96 15.21 40.24
N GLU A 799 -5.79 15.88 39.44
CA GLU A 799 -7.08 15.35 39.01
C GLU A 799 -6.90 14.06 38.19
N PHE A 800 -5.95 14.04 37.25
CA PHE A 800 -5.64 12.86 36.45
C PHE A 800 -5.21 11.65 37.30
N TYR A 801 -4.22 11.82 38.18
CA TYR A 801 -3.74 10.72 39.03
C TYR A 801 -4.75 10.31 40.10
N THR A 802 -5.57 11.25 40.58
CA THR A 802 -6.69 10.95 41.47
C THR A 802 -7.73 10.05 40.77
N ASN A 803 -8.03 10.32 39.50
CA ASN A 803 -8.90 9.46 38.70
C ASN A 803 -8.30 8.06 38.49
N ILE A 804 -6.99 7.95 38.23
CA ILE A 804 -6.30 6.66 38.16
C ILE A 804 -6.41 5.93 39.50
N PHE A 805 -6.11 6.60 40.61
CA PHE A 805 -6.19 6.00 41.94
C PHE A 805 -7.57 5.46 42.25
N TYR A 806 -8.64 6.21 41.95
CA TYR A 806 -10.01 5.72 42.13
C TYR A 806 -10.29 4.45 41.33
N GLN A 807 -9.78 4.35 40.10
CA GLN A 807 -9.95 3.15 39.29
C GLN A 807 -9.13 1.96 39.83
N LEU A 808 -8.04 2.22 40.55
CA LEU A 808 -7.19 1.20 41.17
C LEU A 808 -7.69 0.70 42.54
N LEU A 809 -8.67 1.35 43.16
CA LEU A 809 -9.20 0.95 44.48
C LEU A 809 -9.65 -0.51 44.57
N PRO A 810 -10.31 -1.10 43.55
CA PRO A 810 -10.62 -2.53 43.58
C PRO A 810 -9.37 -3.39 43.72
N SER A 811 -8.26 -3.04 43.07
CA SER A 811 -7.00 -3.78 43.18
C SER A 811 -6.39 -3.70 44.57
N ILE A 812 -6.34 -2.48 45.13
CA ILE A 812 -5.86 -2.25 46.50
C ILE A 812 -6.68 -3.06 47.49
N TYR A 813 -8.00 -3.10 47.30
CA TYR A 813 -8.88 -3.89 48.16
C TYR A 813 -8.53 -5.38 48.09
N PHE A 814 -8.41 -5.96 46.90
CA PHE A 814 -8.09 -7.39 46.78
C PHE A 814 -6.71 -7.72 47.36
N PHE A 815 -5.73 -6.84 47.22
CA PHE A 815 -4.43 -7.03 47.86
C PHE A 815 -4.48 -6.89 49.39
N SER A 816 -5.29 -5.96 49.91
CA SER A 816 -5.41 -5.71 51.36
C SER A 816 -6.04 -6.87 52.13
N ILE A 817 -6.96 -7.61 51.51
CA ILE A 817 -7.67 -8.71 52.16
C ILE A 817 -6.92 -10.04 52.10
N TYR A 818 -5.94 -10.15 51.20
CA TYR A 818 -5.20 -11.38 51.01
C TYR A 818 -4.12 -11.51 52.09
N LYS A 819 -4.11 -12.66 52.77
CA LYS A 819 -3.12 -12.99 53.81
C LYS A 819 -2.16 -14.04 53.24
N PRO A 820 -0.89 -13.68 52.96
CA PRO A 820 0.08 -14.64 52.44
C PRO A 820 0.32 -15.74 53.47
N GLN A 821 0.46 -16.98 53.01
CA GLN A 821 0.59 -18.13 53.91
C GLN A 821 2.01 -18.25 54.49
N ASN A 822 3.02 -17.74 53.77
CA ASN A 822 4.43 -18.06 54.03
C ASN A 822 5.36 -16.83 54.14
N SER A 823 4.85 -15.59 54.11
CA SER A 823 5.69 -14.38 54.18
C SER A 823 5.34 -13.49 55.38
N ASN A 824 6.37 -12.99 56.05
CA ASN A 824 6.25 -11.93 57.08
C ASN A 824 5.96 -10.54 56.45
N LEU A 825 5.94 -10.47 55.12
CA LEU A 825 5.72 -9.29 54.32
C LEU A 825 4.22 -9.20 53.96
N SER A 826 3.58 -8.12 54.41
CA SER A 826 2.23 -7.78 54.02
C SER A 826 2.26 -6.67 52.98
N PHE A 827 1.22 -6.58 52.14
CA PHE A 827 1.05 -5.46 51.21
C PHE A 827 1.05 -4.10 51.93
N SER A 828 0.61 -4.06 53.19
CA SER A 828 0.73 -2.88 54.03
C SER A 828 2.18 -2.46 54.29
N LYS A 829 3.10 -3.42 54.50
CA LYS A 829 4.52 -3.14 54.76
C LYS A 829 5.27 -2.69 53.51
N SER A 830 4.83 -3.07 52.31
CA SER A 830 5.47 -2.63 51.06
C SER A 830 5.06 -1.22 50.63
N ILE A 831 4.00 -0.67 51.21
CA ILE A 831 3.58 0.73 51.06
C ILE A 831 4.04 1.49 52.33
N ASP A 832 5.35 1.63 52.50
CA ASP A 832 5.92 2.43 53.60
C ASP A 832 5.83 3.92 53.25
N TYR A 833 4.65 4.50 53.44
CA TYR A 833 4.36 5.92 53.14
C TYR A 833 4.20 6.73 54.41
N ASN A 834 5.29 6.88 55.15
CA ASN A 834 5.36 7.72 56.34
C ASN A 834 5.08 9.19 55.95
N ASN A 835 4.01 9.75 56.55
CA ASN A 835 3.58 11.16 56.58
C ASN A 835 2.50 11.71 55.62
N LYS A 836 1.77 10.91 54.83
CA LYS A 836 0.69 11.46 53.96
C LYS A 836 -0.58 10.60 53.80
N ILE A 837 -0.75 9.55 54.61
CA ILE A 837 -1.93 8.66 54.59
C ILE A 837 -3.23 9.44 54.88
N ASP A 838 -3.19 10.45 55.76
CA ASP A 838 -4.34 11.28 56.10
C ASP A 838 -4.97 12.00 54.90
N ASN A 839 -4.15 12.39 53.91
CA ASN A 839 -4.66 13.04 52.70
C ASN A 839 -5.41 12.05 51.79
N LEU A 840 -4.97 10.79 51.75
CA LEU A 840 -5.65 9.73 51.00
C LEU A 840 -6.95 9.31 51.71
N ILE A 841 -6.93 9.20 53.04
CA ILE A 841 -8.13 8.94 53.84
C ILE A 841 -9.14 10.07 53.64
N LYS A 842 -8.73 11.33 53.75
CA LYS A 842 -9.60 12.50 53.44
C LYS A 842 -10.15 12.44 52.02
N LEU A 843 -9.33 12.05 51.05
CA LEU A 843 -9.74 11.91 49.65
C LEU A 843 -10.80 10.80 49.49
N LEU A 844 -10.65 9.66 50.17
CA LEU A 844 -11.63 8.56 50.22
C LEU A 844 -12.91 8.94 50.97
N GLU A 845 -12.81 9.70 52.05
CA GLU A 845 -13.94 10.21 52.83
C GLU A 845 -14.77 11.21 52.01
N ASN A 846 -14.10 12.12 51.29
CA ASN A 846 -14.72 13.12 50.39
C ASN A 846 -15.41 12.52 49.15
N ILE A 847 -15.23 11.22 48.86
CA ILE A 847 -15.94 10.54 47.77
C ILE A 847 -17.46 10.54 48.01
N ASP A 848 -17.93 10.41 49.25
CA ASP A 848 -19.36 10.24 49.54
C ASP A 848 -20.17 11.51 49.27
N GLU A 849 -19.62 12.69 49.61
CA GLU A 849 -20.29 13.98 49.39
C GLU A 849 -20.44 14.30 47.89
N ASN A 850 -19.43 13.97 47.09
CA ASN A 850 -19.46 14.18 45.65
C ASN A 850 -20.32 13.13 44.92
N ASN A 851 -20.33 11.87 45.39
CA ASN A 851 -21.14 10.80 44.82
C ASN A 851 -22.64 10.98 45.08
N GLN A 852 -23.05 11.40 46.28
CA GLN A 852 -24.46 11.63 46.57
C GLN A 852 -25.04 12.74 45.68
N ASN A 853 -24.35 13.87 45.53
CA ASN A 853 -24.75 14.95 44.63
C ASN A 853 -24.82 14.51 43.16
N PHE A 854 -23.93 13.61 42.73
CA PHE A 854 -23.98 13.06 41.38
C PHE A 854 -25.12 12.06 41.16
N ILE A 855 -25.36 11.13 42.09
CA ILE A 855 -26.47 10.16 42.00
C ILE A 855 -27.81 10.90 41.92
N ILE A 856 -27.98 11.96 42.71
CA ILE A 856 -29.15 12.85 42.65
C ILE A 856 -29.30 13.46 41.25
N ASN A 857 -28.22 14.00 40.68
CA ASN A 857 -28.22 14.59 39.33
C ASN A 857 -28.47 13.55 38.21
N LEU A 858 -27.95 12.33 38.35
CA LEU A 858 -28.16 11.25 37.37
C LEU A 858 -29.61 10.74 37.42
N GLN A 859 -30.18 10.58 38.62
CA GLN A 859 -31.59 10.25 38.80
C GLN A 859 -32.50 11.36 38.23
N LEU A 860 -32.13 12.63 38.39
CA LEU A 860 -32.80 13.77 37.76
C LEU A 860 -32.74 13.70 36.23
N GLN A 861 -31.57 13.43 35.64
CA GLN A 861 -31.43 13.27 34.19
C GLN A 861 -32.18 12.06 33.63
N GLN A 862 -32.18 10.92 34.34
CA GLN A 862 -32.93 9.73 33.93
C GLN A 862 -34.43 9.98 34.00
N LYS A 863 -34.92 10.68 35.04
CA LYS A 863 -36.32 11.14 35.11
C LYS A 863 -36.66 12.09 33.96
N GLN A 864 -35.78 13.02 33.61
CA GLN A 864 -35.98 13.92 32.46
C GLN A 864 -36.02 13.15 31.12
N LYS A 865 -35.12 12.17 30.91
CA LYS A 865 -35.14 11.32 29.70
C LYS A 865 -36.39 10.44 29.61
N GLN A 866 -36.83 9.87 30.74
CA GLN A 866 -38.09 9.11 30.80
C GLN A 866 -39.28 10.02 30.50
N GLN A 867 -39.31 11.25 31.03
CA GLN A 867 -40.34 12.24 30.69
C GLN A 867 -40.31 12.62 29.20
N GLN A 868 -39.14 12.83 28.61
CA GLN A 868 -39.01 13.11 27.17
C GLN A 868 -39.46 11.93 26.30
N GLN A 869 -39.11 10.69 26.67
CA GLN A 869 -39.58 9.49 25.96
C GLN A 869 -41.10 9.32 26.08
N GLN A 870 -41.67 9.57 27.27
CA GLN A 870 -43.12 9.55 27.46
C GLN A 870 -43.82 10.65 26.62
N GLN A 871 -43.25 11.85 26.54
CA GLN A 871 -43.77 12.92 25.68
C GLN A 871 -43.68 12.55 24.19
N GLN A 872 -42.58 11.95 23.74
CA GLN A 872 -42.44 11.48 22.36
C GLN A 872 -43.44 10.36 22.02
N GLN A 873 -43.64 9.41 22.93
CA GLN A 873 -44.65 8.35 22.74
C GLN A 873 -46.06 8.93 22.70
N GLN A 874 -46.39 9.91 23.55
CA GLN A 874 -47.68 10.60 23.50
C GLN A 874 -47.87 11.37 22.20
N GLN A 875 -46.83 12.05 21.68
CA GLN A 875 -46.89 12.73 20.39
C GLN A 875 -47.09 11.75 19.22
N GLN A 876 -46.41 10.61 19.22
CA GLN A 876 -46.60 9.56 18.21
C GLN A 876 -48.01 8.98 18.26
N GLN A 877 -48.56 8.73 19.45
CA GLN A 877 -49.94 8.28 19.61
C GLN A 877 -50.96 9.33 19.13
N GLN A 878 -50.73 10.62 19.40
CA GLN A 878 -51.59 11.69 18.88
C GLN A 878 -51.51 11.80 17.35
N GLN A 879 -50.33 11.65 16.75
CA GLN A 879 -50.18 11.63 15.29
C GLN A 879 -50.89 10.43 14.66
N GLN A 880 -50.79 9.24 15.26
CA GLN A 880 -51.52 8.06 14.79
C GLN A 880 -53.04 8.24 14.92
N GLN A 881 -53.54 8.85 16.00
CA GLN A 881 -54.98 9.14 16.15
C GLN A 881 -55.47 10.23 15.18
N GLN A 882 -54.62 11.21 14.81
CA GLN A 882 -54.95 12.20 13.78
C GLN A 882 -54.97 11.58 12.38
N GLN A 883 -54.04 10.67 12.07
CA GLN A 883 -54.03 9.92 10.82
C GLN A 883 -55.25 8.98 10.70
N GLN A 884 -55.67 8.35 11.79
CA GLN A 884 -56.88 7.53 11.83
C GLN A 884 -58.17 8.37 11.69
N ARG A 885 -58.21 9.59 12.24
CA ARG A 885 -59.35 10.50 12.07
C ARG A 885 -59.45 11.11 10.66
N HIS A 886 -58.34 11.24 9.93
CA HIS A 886 -58.35 11.67 8.54
C HIS A 886 -58.56 10.53 7.52
N GLY A 887 -58.44 9.26 7.95
CA GLY A 887 -58.64 8.09 7.09
C GLY A 887 -60.08 7.56 6.97
N GLN A 888 -61.06 8.16 7.65
CA GLN A 888 -62.45 7.65 7.70
C GLN A 888 -63.47 8.46 6.88
N SER A 889 -63.03 9.29 5.94
CA SER A 889 -63.93 10.01 5.02
C SER A 889 -63.60 9.73 3.56
N ASN A 890 -63.95 8.53 3.09
CA ASN A 890 -64.50 8.24 1.75
C ASN A 890 -64.50 6.72 1.48
N PRO A 891 -65.64 6.02 1.63
CA PRO A 891 -65.85 4.73 1.00
C PRO A 891 -66.72 4.96 -0.23
N ASP A 892 -66.11 5.25 -1.38
CA ASP A 892 -66.69 4.98 -2.70
C ASP A 892 -65.69 5.41 -3.77
N GLN A 893 -64.97 4.44 -4.35
CA GLN A 893 -64.78 4.28 -5.80
C GLN A 893 -63.59 3.35 -6.10
N ASN A 894 -63.85 2.48 -7.09
CA ASN A 894 -62.90 1.77 -7.95
C ASN A 894 -62.36 0.41 -7.46
N GLN A 895 -63.24 -0.59 -7.65
CA GLN A 895 -62.84 -1.85 -8.29
C GLN A 895 -62.40 -1.56 -9.73
N ASP A 896 -61.17 -1.90 -10.09
CA ASP A 896 -60.82 -2.66 -11.31
C ASP A 896 -59.31 -2.56 -11.61
N GLN A 897 -58.78 -3.66 -12.17
CA GLN A 897 -57.43 -3.87 -12.72
C GLN A 897 -56.36 -4.18 -11.64
N GLN A 898 -55.58 -5.27 -11.69
CA GLN A 898 -54.99 -5.96 -12.83
C GLN A 898 -54.79 -7.47 -12.55
N ARG A 899 -55.14 -8.29 -13.54
CA ARG A 899 -54.55 -9.61 -13.80
C ARG A 899 -53.24 -9.40 -14.58
N TYR A 900 -52.22 -10.22 -14.34
CA TYR A 900 -51.34 -10.88 -15.34
C TYR A 900 -50.26 -11.75 -14.63
N PRO A 901 -49.61 -12.72 -15.31
CA PRO A 901 -49.79 -14.13 -14.97
C PRO A 901 -48.54 -14.83 -14.41
N HIS A 902 -48.78 -15.94 -13.72
CA HIS A 902 -47.78 -16.96 -13.40
C HIS A 902 -47.33 -17.67 -14.70
N GLN A 903 -46.01 -17.80 -14.87
CA GLN A 903 -45.39 -18.78 -15.74
C GLN A 903 -44.72 -19.83 -14.87
N ASP A 904 -45.15 -21.06 -15.07
CA ASP A 904 -44.52 -22.29 -14.60
C ASP A 904 -43.25 -22.55 -15.40
N SER A 905 -42.17 -22.91 -14.70
CA SER A 905 -41.08 -23.68 -15.29
C SER A 905 -40.50 -24.60 -14.22
N ASP A 906 -40.80 -25.88 -14.38
CA ASP A 906 -40.16 -27.00 -13.71
C ASP A 906 -38.64 -27.01 -13.98
N ASP A 907 -37.84 -27.17 -12.94
CA ASP A 907 -36.49 -27.71 -13.05
C ASP A 907 -36.20 -28.60 -11.81
N PRO A 908 -35.82 -29.88 -11.96
CA PRO A 908 -35.66 -30.79 -10.85
C PRO A 908 -34.20 -30.87 -10.38
N GLY A 909 -33.99 -30.88 -9.07
CA GLY A 909 -32.81 -31.48 -8.45
C GLY A 909 -31.82 -30.50 -7.80
N SER A 910 -32.17 -30.00 -6.62
CA SER A 910 -31.17 -29.61 -5.63
C SER A 910 -31.33 -30.46 -4.37
N PHE A 911 -30.30 -31.28 -4.10
CA PHE A 911 -30.14 -31.99 -2.83
C PHE A 911 -29.86 -30.95 -1.74
N SER A 912 -30.83 -30.70 -0.86
CA SER A 912 -30.62 -29.94 0.37
C SER A 912 -30.04 -30.86 1.43
N PHE A 913 -28.77 -30.66 1.79
CA PHE A 913 -28.25 -31.12 3.09
C PHE A 913 -28.60 -30.06 4.12
N ASP A 914 -29.42 -30.44 5.09
CA ASP A 914 -29.86 -29.62 6.21
C ASP A 914 -28.70 -29.44 7.20
N TYR A 915 -28.09 -28.25 7.23
CA TYR A 915 -27.14 -27.80 8.25
C TYR A 915 -27.70 -26.52 8.88
N SER A 916 -28.78 -26.66 9.63
CA SER A 916 -29.49 -25.54 10.27
C SER A 916 -29.21 -25.40 11.78
N ASP A 917 -28.29 -26.17 12.38
CA ASP A 917 -28.19 -26.26 13.85
C ASP A 917 -26.90 -25.75 14.54
N VAL A 918 -26.00 -24.99 13.90
CA VAL A 918 -24.77 -24.52 14.60
C VAL A 918 -24.56 -23.01 14.72
N PHE A 919 -25.21 -22.14 13.95
CA PHE A 919 -25.00 -20.67 14.09
C PHE A 919 -26.26 -19.83 13.87
N GLY A 920 -27.26 -20.02 14.73
CA GLY A 920 -28.42 -19.12 14.82
C GLY A 920 -28.18 -17.94 15.76
N LEU A 921 -27.44 -16.91 15.33
CA LEU A 921 -27.38 -15.64 16.06
C LEU A 921 -27.49 -14.44 15.10
N ASN A 922 -28.73 -13.99 14.87
CA ASN A 922 -29.01 -12.67 14.33
C ASN A 922 -28.72 -11.61 15.42
N ILE A 923 -27.55 -10.97 15.37
CA ILE A 923 -27.20 -9.87 16.27
C ILE A 923 -27.07 -8.57 15.47
N ARG A 924 -27.98 -7.62 15.75
CA ARG A 924 -27.88 -6.23 15.27
C ARG A 924 -26.64 -5.57 15.89
N LEU A 925 -25.78 -5.02 15.03
CA LEU A 925 -24.63 -4.20 15.41
C LEU A 925 -25.13 -2.85 15.97
N ASP A 926 -25.02 -2.65 17.28
CA ASP A 926 -25.32 -1.37 17.93
C ASP A 926 -24.04 -0.53 18.05
N LYS A 927 -24.06 0.67 17.47
CA LYS A 927 -22.89 1.59 17.38
C LYS A 927 -22.68 2.43 18.66
N SER A 928 -23.16 1.99 19.82
CA SER A 928 -23.30 2.83 21.02
C SER A 928 -22.11 2.85 21.99
N TYR A 929 -20.97 2.22 21.68
CA TYR A 929 -19.82 2.07 22.59
C TYR A 929 -18.97 3.33 22.91
N LYS A 930 -19.44 4.55 22.62
CA LYS A 930 -18.59 5.76 22.71
C LYS A 930 -18.65 6.59 24.00
N ASN A 931 -19.28 6.15 25.10
CA ASN A 931 -19.18 6.88 26.37
C ASN A 931 -19.46 5.99 27.59
N ILE A 932 -18.43 5.32 28.11
CA ILE A 932 -18.47 4.78 29.48
C ILE A 932 -18.16 5.96 30.41
N ASN A 933 -19.16 6.42 31.16
CA ASN A 933 -19.02 7.52 32.11
C ASN A 933 -18.33 7.02 33.39
N TYR A 934 -17.10 7.48 33.63
CA TYR A 934 -16.17 7.04 34.69
C TYR A 934 -16.76 7.05 36.11
N ARG A 935 -17.79 7.86 36.36
CA ARG A 935 -18.50 7.92 37.66
C ARG A 935 -19.33 6.67 37.97
N ASN A 936 -19.61 5.80 37.00
CA ASN A 936 -20.32 4.54 37.24
C ASN A 936 -19.45 3.44 37.86
N ILE A 937 -18.11 3.53 37.79
CA ILE A 937 -17.19 2.54 38.39
C ILE A 937 -17.07 2.79 39.91
N ILE A 938 -17.02 4.07 40.33
CA ILE A 938 -16.98 4.46 41.74
C ILE A 938 -18.25 3.99 42.49
N ILE A 939 -19.40 3.90 41.80
CA ILE A 939 -20.67 3.38 42.35
C ILE A 939 -20.61 1.87 42.69
N ARG A 940 -19.58 1.12 42.25
CA ARG A 940 -19.48 -0.34 42.51
C ARG A 940 -18.65 -0.74 43.73
N ILE A 941 -17.94 0.18 44.37
CA ILE A 941 -17.31 -0.12 45.67
C ILE A 941 -18.41 0.06 46.71
N ASP A 942 -18.96 -1.05 47.19
CA ASP A 942 -19.96 -1.00 48.26
C ASP A 942 -19.36 -0.35 49.52
N HIS A 943 -20.22 0.21 50.36
CA HIS A 943 -19.82 0.89 51.58
C HIS A 943 -18.94 0.00 52.48
N GLU A 944 -19.17 -1.32 52.46
CA GLU A 944 -18.38 -2.28 53.23
C GLU A 944 -16.92 -2.37 52.75
N LYS A 945 -16.67 -2.47 51.43
CA LYS A 945 -15.34 -2.46 50.82
C LYS A 945 -14.63 -1.15 51.06
N LYS A 946 -15.35 -0.01 50.98
CA LYS A 946 -14.80 1.30 51.32
C LYS A 946 -14.34 1.36 52.77
N GLN A 947 -15.17 0.90 53.71
CA GLN A 947 -14.79 0.89 55.13
C GLN A 947 -13.58 -0.01 55.38
N LYS A 948 -13.53 -1.20 54.78
CA LYS A 948 -12.35 -2.09 54.85
C LYS A 948 -11.09 -1.45 54.27
N LEU A 949 -11.20 -0.68 53.19
CA LEU A 949 -10.08 0.09 52.64
C LEU A 949 -9.62 1.20 53.59
N ILE A 950 -10.57 1.94 54.19
CA ILE A 950 -10.26 2.97 55.19
C ILE A 950 -9.59 2.35 56.41
N GLU A 951 -10.10 1.22 56.91
CA GLU A 951 -9.50 0.44 57.99
C GLU A 951 -8.10 -0.05 57.61
N PHE A 952 -7.90 -0.56 56.39
CA PHE A 952 -6.59 -0.96 55.89
C PHE A 952 -5.61 0.21 55.89
N PHE A 953 -5.97 1.36 55.33
CA PHE A 953 -5.10 2.55 55.31
C PHE A 953 -4.83 3.09 56.72
N LYS A 954 -5.81 3.02 57.65
CA LYS A 954 -5.63 3.39 59.06
C LYS A 954 -4.74 2.40 59.84
N ALA A 955 -4.70 1.14 59.43
CA ALA A 955 -3.90 0.08 60.03
C ALA A 955 -2.46 0.02 59.49
N LEU A 956 -2.11 0.83 58.48
CA LEU A 956 -0.73 1.01 58.09
C LEU A 956 0.05 1.59 59.28
N PRO A 957 1.24 1.04 59.62
CA PRO A 957 2.01 1.49 60.77
C PRO A 957 2.32 2.98 60.63
N ASN A 958 1.81 3.79 61.56
CA ASN A 958 2.10 5.21 61.68
C ASN A 958 3.33 5.34 62.60
N GLU A 959 4.43 4.70 62.22
CA GLU A 959 5.64 4.72 63.03
C GLU A 959 6.35 6.07 62.84
N ASN A 960 6.12 6.98 63.79
CA ASN A 960 6.98 8.13 64.04
C ASN A 960 8.33 7.66 64.61
N SER A 961 9.07 6.81 63.88
CA SER A 961 10.46 6.45 64.19
C SER A 961 11.38 7.15 63.18
N ASP A 962 11.46 8.46 63.36
CA ASP A 962 12.21 9.43 62.54
C ASP A 962 13.74 9.26 62.57
N GLN A 963 14.30 8.05 62.80
CA GLN A 963 15.76 7.93 63.06
C GLN A 963 16.56 6.79 62.41
N ASN A 964 16.02 5.83 61.64
CA ASN A 964 16.88 4.75 61.09
C ASN A 964 16.80 4.44 59.58
N ASN A 965 15.93 5.08 58.80
CA ASN A 965 15.82 4.77 57.35
C ASN A 965 17.02 5.25 56.50
N ASP A 966 17.86 6.15 57.02
CA ASP A 966 19.09 6.57 56.34
C ASP A 966 20.10 5.43 56.19
N ASN A 967 19.99 4.39 57.04
CA ASN A 967 20.88 3.24 57.00
C ASN A 967 20.45 2.15 56.02
N LEU A 968 19.26 2.18 55.40
CA LEU A 968 18.89 1.17 54.41
C LEU A 968 19.50 1.47 53.02
N CYS A 969 19.97 0.43 52.35
CA CYS A 969 20.55 0.47 51.01
C CYS A 969 19.54 1.02 50.02
N SER A 970 19.84 2.16 49.40
CA SER A 970 18.93 2.81 48.43
C SER A 970 18.81 2.09 47.09
N ILE A 971 19.37 0.88 46.96
CA ILE A 971 19.30 0.05 45.75
C ILE A 971 18.28 -1.08 45.96
N CYS A 972 18.40 -1.85 47.05
CA CYS A 972 17.47 -2.93 47.36
C CYS A 972 16.41 -2.56 48.41
N TYR A 973 16.63 -1.48 49.16
CA TYR A 973 15.80 -1.06 50.30
C TYR A 973 15.60 -2.13 51.39
N ALA A 974 16.34 -3.24 51.33
CA ALA A 974 16.14 -4.41 52.17
C ALA A 974 17.27 -4.66 53.17
N TYR A 975 18.48 -4.20 52.86
CA TYR A 975 19.68 -4.41 53.68
C TYR A 975 20.31 -3.08 54.05
N GLU A 976 21.03 -3.00 55.17
CA GLU A 976 21.73 -1.79 55.57
C GLU A 976 22.85 -1.39 54.59
N LYS A 977 23.20 -0.10 54.56
CA LYS A 977 24.31 0.50 53.81
C LYS A 977 25.65 0.14 54.47
N ASP A 978 25.91 -1.15 54.57
CA ASP A 978 27.11 -1.74 55.17
C ASP A 978 28.36 -1.58 54.30
N THR A 979 28.27 -0.98 53.11
CA THR A 979 29.39 -0.91 52.16
C THR A 979 29.55 0.47 51.56
N GLU A 980 30.75 1.05 51.68
CA GLU A 980 31.12 2.37 51.13
C GLU A 980 32.05 2.23 49.91
N PHE A 981 31.75 2.94 48.81
CA PHE A 981 32.49 2.86 47.56
C PHE A 981 33.59 3.92 47.47
N LEU A 982 34.83 3.54 47.16
CA LEU A 982 35.93 4.48 46.99
C LEU A 982 36.26 4.72 45.50
N PRO A 983 36.58 5.97 45.11
CA PRO A 983 36.81 7.16 45.97
C PRO A 983 35.55 8.00 46.27
N CYS A 984 34.38 7.67 45.69
CA CYS A 984 33.22 8.57 45.71
C CYS A 984 32.42 8.63 47.03
N LYS A 985 32.71 7.74 47.98
CA LYS A 985 32.08 7.58 49.30
C LYS A 985 30.56 7.38 49.33
N HIS A 986 29.94 7.02 48.20
CA HIS A 986 28.55 6.58 48.23
C HIS A 986 28.43 5.21 48.90
N ARG A 987 27.27 4.90 49.48
CA ARG A 987 27.06 3.67 50.24
C ARG A 987 25.89 2.83 49.70
N SER A 988 26.00 1.52 49.78
CA SER A 988 24.93 0.54 49.57
C SER A 988 25.16 -0.68 50.45
N CYS A 989 24.27 -1.68 50.39
CA CYS A 989 24.59 -2.98 50.98
C CYS A 989 25.60 -3.75 50.12
N HIS A 990 26.33 -4.66 50.75
CA HIS A 990 27.37 -5.49 50.16
C HIS A 990 26.83 -6.35 49.03
N HIS A 991 25.61 -6.87 49.21
CA HIS A 991 24.95 -7.70 48.21
C HIS A 991 24.73 -6.95 46.88
N CYS A 992 24.18 -5.73 46.94
CA CYS A 992 23.90 -4.93 45.75
C CYS A 992 25.16 -4.50 45.00
N ILE A 993 26.22 -4.10 45.72
CA ILE A 993 27.46 -3.67 45.08
C ILE A 993 28.21 -4.85 44.45
N THR A 994 28.22 -6.01 45.10
CA THR A 994 28.84 -7.21 44.56
C THR A 994 28.19 -7.62 43.24
N LEU A 995 26.84 -7.64 43.19
CA LEU A 995 26.10 -8.00 41.98
C LEU A 995 26.38 -7.04 40.82
N HIS A 996 26.48 -5.74 41.11
CA HIS A 996 26.72 -4.73 40.07
C HIS A 996 28.14 -4.72 39.55
N LEU A 997 29.14 -4.94 40.41
CA LEU A 997 30.54 -5.03 39.98
C LEU A 997 30.80 -6.23 39.06
N LEU A 998 29.91 -7.22 39.00
CA LEU A 998 29.95 -8.28 37.98
C LEU A 998 29.65 -7.76 36.56
N SER A 999 28.94 -6.64 36.44
CA SER A 999 28.47 -6.07 35.17
C SER A 999 29.11 -4.73 34.81
N ASN A 1000 29.33 -3.84 35.78
CA ASN A 1000 29.85 -2.49 35.58
C ASN A 1000 30.72 -2.05 36.78
N ALA A 1001 31.92 -1.55 36.50
CA ALA A 1001 32.88 -1.11 37.52
C ALA A 1001 32.71 0.37 37.96
N THR A 1002 31.52 0.95 37.84
CA THR A 1002 31.25 2.38 38.15
C THR A 1002 30.15 2.54 39.19
N CYS A 1003 30.27 3.49 40.10
CA CYS A 1003 29.28 3.78 41.13
C CYS A 1003 27.90 4.08 40.53
N PHE A 1004 26.84 3.45 41.04
CA PHE A 1004 25.47 3.69 40.61
C PHE A 1004 25.02 5.15 40.72
N PHE A 1005 25.47 5.83 41.77
CA PHE A 1005 24.99 7.16 42.13
C PHE A 1005 25.67 8.27 41.33
N CYS A 1006 26.98 8.18 41.14
CA CYS A 1006 27.77 9.25 40.50
C CYS A 1006 28.53 8.83 39.25
N ARG A 1007 28.47 7.54 38.86
CA ARG A 1007 29.18 6.94 37.72
C ARG A 1007 30.71 7.02 37.77
N VAL A 1008 31.29 7.45 38.89
CA VAL A 1008 32.74 7.40 39.12
C VAL A 1008 33.18 5.93 39.23
N LYS A 1009 34.31 5.57 38.60
CA LYS A 1009 34.87 4.22 38.67
C LYS A 1009 35.14 3.84 40.13
N ILE A 1010 34.69 2.66 40.54
CA ILE A 1010 34.90 2.14 41.89
C ILE A 1010 36.22 1.38 41.88
N ASP A 1011 37.18 1.84 42.66
CA ASP A 1011 38.50 1.20 42.77
C ASP A 1011 38.47 0.08 43.83
N GLN A 1012 37.74 0.30 44.91
CA GLN A 1012 37.56 -0.63 46.03
C GLN A 1012 36.30 -0.23 46.81
N PHE A 1013 35.82 -1.12 47.67
CA PHE A 1013 34.74 -0.85 48.61
C PHE A 1013 35.13 -1.31 50.02
N ASN A 1014 34.64 -0.61 51.03
CA ASN A 1014 34.91 -0.90 52.44
C ASN A 1014 33.62 -1.35 53.12
N LEU A 1015 33.66 -2.47 53.84
CA LEU A 1015 32.59 -2.89 54.74
C LEU A 1015 32.62 -2.05 56.02
N ILE A 1016 31.47 -1.53 56.43
CA ILE A 1016 31.25 -0.73 57.64
C ILE A 1016 30.78 -1.71 58.73
N VAL A 1017 31.60 -1.93 59.76
CA VAL A 1017 31.25 -2.77 60.91
C VAL A 1017 30.71 -1.87 62.02
N ASN A 1018 29.42 -2.01 62.38
CA ASN A 1018 28.79 -1.24 63.45
C ASN A 1018 28.98 -1.97 64.80
N ASN A 1019 29.84 -1.45 65.69
CA ASN A 1019 30.09 -2.02 67.03
C ASN A 1019 29.23 -1.35 68.11
N ASN A 1020 27.90 -1.54 68.11
CA ASN A 1020 26.99 -0.84 69.04
C ASN A 1020 26.05 -1.76 69.84
N ASP A 1021 26.50 -2.95 70.25
CA ASP A 1021 25.81 -3.76 71.27
C ASP A 1021 26.76 -4.02 72.44
N ASN A 1022 26.60 -3.24 73.52
CA ASN A 1022 26.91 -3.55 74.94
C ASN A 1022 27.05 -2.24 75.74
N ASN A 1023 26.04 -1.92 76.58
CA ASN A 1023 26.17 -1.24 77.88
C ASN A 1023 24.77 -0.95 78.48
N ASP A 1024 24.23 -1.92 79.23
CA ASP A 1024 23.24 -1.70 80.29
C ASP A 1024 23.83 -2.30 81.57
N GLU A 1025 24.21 -1.47 82.56
CA GLU A 1025 24.23 -1.81 84.01
C GLU A 1025 24.67 -0.60 84.88
N ASP A 1026 23.82 -0.30 85.88
CA ASP A 1026 24.01 0.31 87.21
C ASP A 1026 24.41 1.80 87.43
N GLU A 1027 23.41 2.58 87.86
CA GLU A 1027 23.53 3.79 88.69
C GLU A 1027 23.46 3.43 90.19
N ASN A 1028 24.46 3.82 91.00
CA ASN A 1028 24.24 4.29 92.39
C ASN A 1028 25.51 4.95 93.02
N ASN A 1029 25.31 6.20 93.43
CA ASN A 1029 25.88 6.96 94.56
C ASN A 1029 27.35 7.49 94.60
N GLU A 1030 27.38 8.83 94.67
CA GLU A 1030 28.05 9.72 95.63
C GLU A 1030 29.58 9.96 95.60
N ASP A 1031 29.88 11.27 95.47
CA ASP A 1031 30.94 12.07 96.10
C ASP A 1031 32.43 12.00 95.68
N LYS A 1032 32.86 13.16 95.16
CA LYS A 1032 34.09 13.95 95.45
C LYS A 1032 35.46 13.61 94.84
N GLU A 1033 36.00 14.68 94.24
CA GLU A 1033 37.37 15.21 94.27
C GLU A 1033 38.52 14.53 93.50
N GLU A 1034 39.09 15.36 92.61
CA GLU A 1034 40.52 15.57 92.27
C GLU A 1034 41.40 14.42 91.69
N GLY A 1035 42.01 14.73 90.54
CA GLY A 1035 43.46 14.50 90.36
C GLY A 1035 43.92 13.45 89.33
N ASP A 1036 44.43 13.97 88.20
CA ASP A 1036 45.68 13.60 87.50
C ASP A 1036 46.04 12.14 87.10
N ASN A 1037 46.32 12.04 85.79
CA ASN A 1037 47.50 11.41 85.14
C ASN A 1037 47.69 9.88 85.02
N ASN A 1038 47.78 9.49 83.73
CA ASN A 1038 48.83 8.68 83.09
C ASN A 1038 48.91 7.14 83.23
N ASN A 1039 48.85 6.53 82.04
CA ASN A 1039 49.77 5.53 81.45
C ASN A 1039 49.73 4.03 81.81
N ASN A 1040 49.52 3.28 80.72
CA ASN A 1040 50.30 2.13 80.21
C ASN A 1040 50.11 0.71 80.76
N ASN A 1041 49.71 -0.15 79.80
CA ASN A 1041 50.29 -1.46 79.42
C ASN A 1041 50.36 -2.59 80.46
N ASN A 1042 49.66 -3.70 80.20
CA ASN A 1042 50.25 -4.91 79.58
C ASN A 1042 49.32 -6.14 79.60
N ASN A 1043 49.31 -6.83 78.45
CA ASN A 1043 49.44 -8.28 78.22
C ASN A 1043 48.45 -9.33 78.76
N ASN A 1044 47.92 -10.05 77.75
CA ASN A 1044 47.98 -11.50 77.53
C ASN A 1044 46.77 -12.40 77.88
N ASN A 1045 46.33 -13.06 76.79
CA ASN A 1045 45.85 -14.43 76.63
C ASN A 1045 44.43 -14.75 77.12
N ASP A 1046 43.54 -15.04 76.16
CA ASP A 1046 43.06 -16.41 75.91
C ASP A 1046 42.40 -16.51 74.51
N GLU A 1047 42.95 -17.40 73.67
CA GLU A 1047 42.30 -18.01 72.49
C GLU A 1047 41.44 -19.18 73.04
N ASP A 1048 40.21 -19.44 72.60
CA ASP A 1048 39.88 -20.14 71.37
C ASP A 1048 38.34 -20.28 71.28
N GLU A 1049 37.69 -19.85 70.19
CA GLU A 1049 36.44 -20.47 69.65
C GLU A 1049 35.92 -19.88 68.29
N ASN A 1050 36.61 -18.96 67.60
CA ASN A 1050 36.06 -18.27 66.40
C ASN A 1050 36.85 -18.47 65.08
N ASN A 1051 37.18 -19.70 64.68
CA ASN A 1051 38.04 -19.96 63.51
C ASN A 1051 37.37 -20.54 62.24
N GLU A 1052 36.04 -20.75 62.18
CA GLU A 1052 35.40 -21.30 60.96
C GLU A 1052 34.79 -20.22 60.02
N GLU A 1053 34.25 -19.11 60.52
CA GLU A 1053 33.65 -18.05 59.66
C GLU A 1053 34.69 -17.18 58.91
N ASN A 1054 35.89 -17.01 59.47
CA ASN A 1054 36.96 -16.20 58.87
C ASN A 1054 37.62 -16.84 57.64
N SER A 1055 37.46 -18.16 57.45
CA SER A 1055 38.01 -18.90 56.30
C SER A 1055 37.18 -18.68 55.02
N TYR A 1056 35.86 -18.59 55.15
CA TYR A 1056 34.95 -18.41 54.03
C TYR A 1056 35.01 -16.98 53.46
N GLN A 1057 35.07 -15.97 54.33
CA GLN A 1057 35.17 -14.56 53.94
C GLN A 1057 36.51 -14.22 53.26
N LYS A 1058 37.64 -14.80 53.72
CA LYS A 1058 38.95 -14.66 53.06
C LYS A 1058 38.98 -15.24 51.64
N THR A 1059 38.23 -16.32 51.40
CA THR A 1059 38.20 -17.01 50.10
C THR A 1059 37.46 -16.19 49.04
N ILE A 1060 36.34 -15.55 49.40
CA ILE A 1060 35.56 -14.68 48.50
C ILE A 1060 36.32 -13.39 48.19
N HIS A 1061 36.96 -12.78 49.20
CA HIS A 1061 37.77 -11.57 49.01
C HIS A 1061 39.01 -11.83 48.12
N GLN A 1062 39.61 -13.02 48.18
CA GLN A 1062 40.70 -13.44 47.28
C GLN A 1062 40.22 -13.74 45.85
N GLN A 1063 38.98 -14.20 45.65
CA GLN A 1063 38.42 -14.46 44.31
C GLN A 1063 38.03 -13.16 43.59
N LEU A 1064 37.42 -12.20 44.29
CA LEU A 1064 37.06 -10.89 43.75
C LEU A 1064 38.28 -10.02 43.41
N SER A 1065 39.32 -10.04 44.25
CA SER A 1065 40.59 -9.35 43.98
C SER A 1065 41.40 -9.97 42.83
N LYS A 1066 41.23 -11.27 42.54
CA LYS A 1066 41.76 -11.92 41.33
C LYS A 1066 40.98 -11.51 40.07
N GLN A 1067 39.65 -11.43 40.11
CA GLN A 1067 38.85 -11.02 38.95
C GLN A 1067 39.03 -9.52 38.58
N LEU A 1068 39.18 -8.64 39.57
CA LEU A 1068 39.47 -7.21 39.33
C LEU A 1068 40.85 -6.97 38.70
N ASN A 1069 41.81 -7.88 38.89
CA ASN A 1069 43.12 -7.81 38.23
C ASN A 1069 43.16 -8.45 36.83
N ILE A 1070 42.21 -9.32 36.47
CA ILE A 1070 42.12 -9.93 35.12
C ILE A 1070 41.66 -8.91 34.07
N ASN A 1071 40.88 -7.90 34.45
CA ASN A 1071 40.42 -6.82 33.55
C ASN A 1071 41.48 -5.74 33.22
N LYS A 1072 42.74 -5.90 33.64
CA LYS A 1072 43.84 -4.99 33.25
C LYS A 1072 44.64 -5.43 32.01
N ASN A 1073 44.47 -6.66 31.50
CA ASN A 1073 45.34 -7.21 30.45
C ASN A 1073 44.57 -7.79 29.24
N ASN A 1074 43.69 -7.01 28.61
CA ASN A 1074 43.24 -7.31 27.24
C ASN A 1074 43.34 -6.04 26.38
N PRO A 1075 44.21 -6.01 25.35
CA PRO A 1075 44.23 -4.90 24.40
C PRO A 1075 43.03 -5.00 23.47
N ILE A 1076 42.39 -3.85 23.24
CA ILE A 1076 41.26 -3.64 22.34
C ILE A 1076 41.67 -4.02 20.91
N ASN A 1077 40.82 -4.82 20.24
CA ASN A 1077 40.74 -4.91 18.79
C ASN A 1077 39.26 -4.88 18.39
#